data_AF-A0A2B8BN39-F1
#
_entry.id   AF-A0A2B8BN39-F1
#
_cell.length_a   1.000
_cell.length_b   1.000
_cell.length_c   1.000
_cell.angle_alpha   90.00
_cell.angle_beta   90.00
_cell.angle_gamma   90.00
#
_symmetry.space_group_name_H-M   'P 1'
#
loop_
_entity.id
_entity.type
_entity.pdbx_description
1 polymer ?
#
loop_
_entity_poly.entity_id
_entity_poly.type
_entity_poly.pdbx_seq_one_letter_code
_entity_poly.pdbx_strand_id
1 'polypeptide(L)'
;MLETLIGSAGTDFITLTSGSTLQVSLLETLVGSTTTDVVTIGTSGSTMLVNLLETITGGVGTDVVTLGSAGSNILVSALETLTGGAGTDIVTLGTAGNSLLVNLLETITGGVGTDVVTLGTSGNTVLAGGLETLLGSSGTDVIALGTAGNTLAVAAIETLAGGVGTDVISLGNNGNTLLVSGIEAITGGNATDVVTLGTGGSTITVGAIETLTGTTALDVVTLGTAGNTLLVNLIDTLTGGVGTDVVTLGTAGNTVLAGGLETLTGGVGTDVVTLGTSGNTLLVNALETLTGGVGTDVVTLGTAGSTLLVGGIEILTGGVGTDVVTLAAGGSTITVGVIETLTGTAASDVVTLGTTGTTLLINGVELLTGGVGTDVVTLGSGGSTITVGAIETLSGTVATDVVTLGTAGNTLLVNALETLTGGVGTDVVTLGTAGGTLLVNVLETLTGGVGTDIVTLGSAGSTVLVSGLEILVGGTASDIVTLGTAGNTLIVRGLELLTGGVGTDVVTLGDTTNTLTVGGIETLTGGSSTDVVTLGTAGNTLLVSLVETLTGGVGTDVVTLGSAGNTILTNLLETITGAAGSDLVYLGTTGNTVLVSGVEVLVGDTASDVVTLGTAGNTVLLRGIDVLTGGVGTDVVTLGNTANTLTAGGIETLIGGTTTDVITLGTAGNTLLVSGLETLTGGVGTDVVTLGSAGGTILTGLLETITGSSTSDLVYLGTTGNTVLVSGVEVLVGGTASDVVTLGTAGNTVLLRGIDVLTGGVGTDVVTLGDTANTLTVNGIETLIGGTASDVVTLSTAGNTLLVSGLETLTGGVGTDVVSLGSAGNTILASLLETITGGAATDAITIGTAGGTLLVSGLETLTGSTATDAVILGTSGNTLLTSGIEFLQGGAGSDLVFIGSTGSTFQTVALEFLIGGAGTDVITLGSAGSTTTVRGLEILTGGVGTDVITIGDTGTTMVVSGIE
;
A
#
# COMPACT_ATOMS: atom_id res chain seq x y z
N MET A 1 86.99 -90.50 -37.99
CA MET A 1 85.72 -90.69 -37.27
C MET A 1 86.09 -91.07 -35.86
N LEU A 2 86.11 -90.08 -34.98
CA LEU A 2 86.15 -90.28 -33.54
C LEU A 2 84.80 -89.75 -33.08
N GLU A 3 83.93 -90.63 -32.60
CA GLU A 3 82.55 -90.28 -32.25
C GLU A 3 82.39 -89.94 -30.76
N THR A 4 83.30 -90.44 -29.91
CA THR A 4 83.24 -90.25 -28.46
C THR A 4 84.63 -90.01 -27.90
N LEU A 5 84.74 -89.01 -27.02
CA LEU A 5 85.97 -88.66 -26.34
C LEU A 5 85.70 -88.39 -24.86
N ILE A 6 86.36 -89.15 -23.99
CA ILE A 6 86.22 -89.03 -22.54
C ILE A 6 87.58 -88.60 -21.99
N GLY A 7 87.64 -87.43 -21.37
CA GLY A 7 88.84 -86.93 -20.70
C GLY A 7 89.14 -87.65 -19.38
N SER A 8 90.26 -87.29 -18.78
CA SER A 8 90.74 -87.83 -17.51
C SER A 8 91.07 -86.69 -16.55
N ALA A 9 91.28 -86.96 -15.27
CA ALA A 9 91.61 -85.89 -14.32
C ALA A 9 92.93 -85.19 -14.72
N GLY A 10 92.85 -83.98 -15.28
CA GLY A 10 93.97 -83.25 -15.88
C GLY A 10 93.50 -82.03 -16.68
N THR A 11 94.37 -81.41 -17.48
CA THR A 11 93.98 -80.41 -18.50
C THR A 11 94.03 -81.07 -19.87
N ASP A 12 92.86 -81.47 -20.38
CA ASP A 12 92.71 -82.08 -21.69
C ASP A 12 92.37 -81.01 -22.75
N PHE A 13 93.04 -81.07 -23.91
CA PHE A 13 92.90 -80.11 -25.02
C PHE A 13 92.70 -80.83 -26.34
N ILE A 14 91.64 -80.52 -27.08
CA ILE A 14 91.39 -81.03 -28.43
C ILE A 14 91.20 -79.88 -29.42
N THR A 15 91.82 -80.04 -30.59
CA THR A 15 91.58 -79.19 -31.76
C THR A 15 91.01 -80.04 -32.89
N LEU A 16 89.87 -79.64 -33.42
CA LEU A 16 89.28 -80.19 -34.63
C LEU A 16 89.82 -79.40 -35.84
N THR A 17 90.29 -80.10 -36.86
CA THR A 17 90.82 -79.46 -38.09
C THR A 17 89.86 -79.56 -39.27
N SER A 18 88.71 -80.19 -39.09
CA SER A 18 87.66 -80.38 -40.10
C SER A 18 86.33 -80.72 -39.42
N GLY A 19 85.21 -80.30 -40.03
CA GLY A 19 83.85 -80.49 -39.55
C GLY A 19 83.58 -81.91 -39.04
N SER A 20 83.25 -82.03 -37.76
CA SER A 20 83.03 -83.31 -37.09
C SER A 20 81.81 -83.26 -36.16
N THR A 21 81.14 -84.40 -35.98
CA THR A 21 80.16 -84.61 -34.91
C THR A 21 80.83 -85.40 -33.79
N LEU A 22 80.94 -84.83 -32.59
CA LEU A 22 81.70 -85.44 -31.48
C LEU A 22 80.91 -85.41 -30.16
N GLN A 23 80.79 -86.57 -29.52
CA GLN A 23 80.35 -86.65 -28.14
C GLN A 23 81.56 -86.51 -27.20
N VAL A 24 81.53 -85.57 -26.25
CA VAL A 24 82.63 -85.30 -25.30
C VAL A 24 82.17 -85.40 -23.85
N SER A 25 83.04 -85.84 -22.94
CA SER A 25 82.77 -85.90 -21.49
C SER A 25 84.06 -85.62 -20.73
N LEU A 26 83.99 -84.87 -19.62
CA LEU A 26 85.14 -84.55 -18.77
C LEU A 26 86.30 -83.85 -19.52
N LEU A 27 86.01 -82.91 -20.41
CA LEU A 27 87.01 -82.18 -21.20
C LEU A 27 87.06 -80.70 -20.82
N GLU A 28 88.28 -80.16 -20.61
CA GLU A 28 88.47 -78.77 -20.21
C GLU A 28 88.58 -77.78 -21.38
N THR A 29 89.12 -78.16 -22.55
CA THR A 29 89.25 -77.22 -23.69
C THR A 29 89.02 -77.86 -25.06
N LEU A 30 88.18 -77.23 -25.89
CA LEU A 30 87.85 -77.68 -27.25
C LEU A 30 87.89 -76.52 -28.26
N VAL A 31 88.69 -76.66 -29.31
CA VAL A 31 88.77 -75.68 -30.40
C VAL A 31 88.30 -76.32 -31.70
N GLY A 32 87.30 -75.70 -32.34
CA GLY A 32 86.76 -76.14 -33.62
C GLY A 32 87.54 -75.62 -34.83
N SER A 33 87.03 -75.97 -36.01
CA SER A 33 87.55 -75.63 -37.33
C SER A 33 86.78 -74.46 -37.96
N THR A 34 87.06 -74.13 -39.22
CA THR A 34 86.29 -73.11 -39.97
C THR A 34 85.08 -73.72 -40.71
N THR A 35 84.72 -74.96 -40.39
CA THR A 35 83.63 -75.73 -41.02
C THR A 35 82.75 -76.28 -39.92
N THR A 36 81.47 -76.53 -40.20
CA THR A 36 80.47 -76.90 -39.18
C THR A 36 80.90 -78.06 -38.28
N ASP A 37 81.11 -77.75 -37.01
CA ASP A 37 81.42 -78.64 -35.91
C ASP A 37 80.21 -78.75 -34.96
N VAL A 38 79.80 -79.99 -34.67
CA VAL A 38 78.64 -80.30 -33.81
C VAL A 38 79.11 -81.13 -32.62
N VAL A 39 78.90 -80.63 -31.41
CA VAL A 39 79.38 -81.26 -30.17
C VAL A 39 78.23 -81.61 -29.25
N THR A 40 78.26 -82.80 -28.67
CA THR A 40 77.32 -83.24 -27.64
C THR A 40 78.08 -83.55 -26.35
N ILE A 41 77.70 -82.96 -25.22
CA ILE A 41 78.30 -83.24 -23.92
C ILE A 41 77.61 -84.47 -23.31
N GLY A 42 78.40 -85.37 -22.72
CA GLY A 42 77.92 -86.60 -22.08
C GLY A 42 77.12 -86.35 -20.80
N THR A 43 76.64 -87.43 -20.17
CA THR A 43 75.71 -87.37 -19.01
C THR A 43 76.37 -87.02 -17.67
N SER A 44 77.58 -86.46 -17.69
CA SER A 44 78.36 -86.11 -16.51
C SER A 44 78.71 -84.65 -16.65
N GLY A 45 78.07 -83.79 -15.85
CA GLY A 45 78.26 -82.34 -15.91
C GLY A 45 79.74 -81.98 -16.05
N SER A 46 80.08 -81.19 -17.06
CA SER A 46 81.47 -80.83 -17.40
C SER A 46 81.63 -79.31 -17.49
N THR A 47 82.79 -78.78 -17.09
CA THR A 47 83.16 -77.38 -17.30
C THR A 47 84.19 -77.30 -18.44
N MET A 48 83.87 -76.59 -19.54
CA MET A 48 84.68 -76.58 -20.77
C MET A 48 84.89 -75.16 -21.32
N LEU A 49 86.12 -74.83 -21.73
CA LEU A 49 86.44 -73.69 -22.59
C LEU A 49 86.33 -74.10 -24.06
N VAL A 50 85.49 -73.44 -24.86
CA VAL A 50 85.29 -73.73 -26.28
C VAL A 50 85.63 -72.53 -27.16
N ASN A 51 86.16 -72.77 -28.36
CA ASN A 51 86.45 -71.70 -29.32
C ASN A 51 86.15 -72.19 -30.75
N LEU A 52 85.57 -71.35 -31.61
CA LEU A 52 85.23 -71.67 -33.01
C LEU A 52 84.30 -72.91 -33.17
N LEU A 53 83.21 -73.02 -32.38
CA LEU A 53 82.22 -74.11 -32.50
C LEU A 53 80.87 -73.57 -33.01
N GLU A 54 80.21 -74.31 -33.90
CA GLU A 54 78.89 -73.96 -34.43
C GLU A 54 77.70 -74.54 -33.64
N THR A 55 77.78 -75.77 -33.12
CA THR A 55 76.66 -76.38 -32.36
C THR A 55 77.14 -77.09 -31.10
N ILE A 56 76.51 -76.81 -29.94
CA ILE A 56 76.71 -77.55 -28.68
C ILE A 56 75.37 -78.06 -28.14
N THR A 57 75.30 -79.33 -27.78
CA THR A 57 74.15 -79.93 -27.10
C THR A 57 74.60 -80.48 -25.75
N GLY A 58 73.99 -80.07 -24.65
CA GLY A 58 74.27 -80.63 -23.32
C GLY A 58 73.61 -81.99 -23.09
N GLY A 59 74.01 -82.65 -22.01
CA GLY A 59 73.53 -83.96 -21.58
C GLY A 59 72.63 -83.86 -20.35
N VAL A 60 72.37 -84.98 -19.68
CA VAL A 60 71.83 -84.92 -18.30
C VAL A 60 72.99 -84.58 -17.35
N GLY A 61 72.90 -83.52 -16.56
CA GLY A 61 74.02 -83.05 -15.73
C GLY A 61 73.94 -81.54 -15.47
N THR A 62 75.03 -80.95 -15.00
CA THR A 62 75.20 -79.48 -15.00
C THR A 62 76.40 -79.16 -15.87
N ASP A 63 76.13 -78.72 -17.09
CA ASP A 63 77.09 -78.40 -18.12
C ASP A 63 77.40 -76.89 -18.09
N VAL A 64 78.68 -76.55 -17.99
CA VAL A 64 79.19 -75.17 -17.91
C VAL A 64 80.16 -74.94 -19.06
N VAL A 65 79.85 -74.03 -19.98
CA VAL A 65 80.68 -73.71 -21.14
C VAL A 65 81.18 -72.28 -21.06
N THR A 66 82.46 -72.05 -21.36
CA THR A 66 83.05 -70.71 -21.54
C THR A 66 83.52 -70.56 -22.98
N LEU A 67 83.21 -69.46 -23.65
CA LEU A 67 83.67 -69.16 -25.01
C LEU A 67 85.08 -68.53 -24.99
N GLY A 68 85.84 -68.74 -26.07
CA GLY A 68 87.15 -68.17 -26.28
C GLY A 68 87.12 -66.67 -26.54
N SER A 69 88.29 -66.03 -26.63
CA SER A 69 88.42 -64.57 -26.82
C SER A 69 88.21 -64.09 -28.27
N ALA A 70 87.53 -64.87 -29.11
CA ALA A 70 87.13 -64.48 -30.46
C ALA A 70 85.61 -64.53 -30.50
N GLY A 71 84.97 -63.56 -31.17
CA GLY A 71 83.52 -63.56 -31.29
C GLY A 71 83.00 -64.86 -31.93
N SER A 72 82.04 -65.50 -31.27
CA SER A 72 81.48 -66.80 -31.64
C SER A 72 80.05 -66.68 -32.17
N ASN A 73 79.62 -67.58 -33.07
CA ASN A 73 78.21 -67.73 -33.46
C ASN A 73 77.81 -69.20 -33.28
N ILE A 74 76.97 -69.50 -32.30
CA ILE A 74 76.73 -70.87 -31.84
C ILE A 74 75.24 -71.20 -31.61
N LEU A 75 74.84 -72.40 -32.02
CA LEU A 75 73.56 -73.02 -31.67
C LEU A 75 73.73 -73.88 -30.42
N VAL A 76 72.99 -73.59 -29.34
CA VAL A 76 73.04 -74.37 -28.09
C VAL A 76 71.69 -75.02 -27.77
N SER A 77 71.72 -76.21 -27.19
CA SER A 77 70.51 -76.91 -26.73
C SER A 77 70.82 -77.70 -25.45
N ALA A 78 69.91 -77.68 -24.48
CA ALA A 78 70.05 -78.41 -23.21
C ALA A 78 71.35 -78.11 -22.43
N LEU A 79 71.80 -76.85 -22.39
CA LEU A 79 72.97 -76.39 -21.63
C LEU A 79 72.54 -75.59 -20.39
N GLU A 80 73.18 -75.81 -19.24
CA GLU A 80 72.84 -75.09 -17.99
C GLU A 80 73.57 -73.75 -17.82
N THR A 81 74.84 -73.61 -18.23
CA THR A 81 75.58 -72.35 -18.09
C THR A 81 76.49 -72.06 -19.29
N LEU A 82 76.44 -70.82 -19.79
CA LEU A 82 77.27 -70.32 -20.89
C LEU A 82 77.91 -68.98 -20.55
N THR A 83 79.23 -68.90 -20.55
CA THR A 83 79.99 -67.66 -20.32
C THR A 83 80.68 -67.25 -21.62
N GLY A 84 80.52 -66.02 -22.06
CA GLY A 84 81.21 -65.47 -23.23
C GLY A 84 82.66 -65.09 -22.96
N GLY A 85 83.36 -64.75 -24.03
CA GLY A 85 84.74 -64.30 -24.00
C GLY A 85 84.87 -62.81 -24.34
N ALA A 86 86.08 -62.36 -24.70
CA ALA A 86 86.22 -61.08 -25.37
C ALA A 86 85.81 -61.22 -26.85
N GLY A 87 85.01 -60.31 -27.40
CA GLY A 87 84.54 -60.41 -28.78
C GLY A 87 83.05 -60.06 -28.87
N THR A 88 82.40 -60.43 -29.97
CA THR A 88 80.94 -60.38 -30.09
C THR A 88 80.44 -61.80 -30.24
N ASP A 89 79.79 -62.31 -29.20
CA ASP A 89 79.26 -63.66 -29.09
C ASP A 89 77.74 -63.66 -29.38
N ILE A 90 77.34 -64.44 -30.38
CA ILE A 90 75.98 -64.63 -30.85
C ILE A 90 75.54 -66.07 -30.54
N VAL A 91 74.44 -66.22 -29.81
CA VAL A 91 73.90 -67.51 -29.39
C VAL A 91 72.47 -67.68 -29.89
N THR A 92 72.20 -68.83 -30.52
CA THR A 92 70.84 -69.27 -30.87
C THR A 92 70.49 -70.49 -30.03
N LEU A 93 69.30 -70.55 -29.45
CA LEU A 93 68.81 -71.69 -28.68
C LEU A 93 68.10 -72.70 -29.60
N GLY A 94 68.18 -73.98 -29.26
CA GLY A 94 67.56 -75.08 -30.00
C GLY A 94 66.04 -75.13 -29.89
N THR A 95 65.41 -76.09 -30.57
CA THR A 95 63.94 -76.21 -30.69
C THR A 95 63.23 -76.90 -29.50
N ALA A 96 63.93 -77.11 -28.38
CA ALA A 96 63.32 -77.57 -27.14
C ALA A 96 63.26 -76.38 -26.18
N GLY A 97 62.41 -76.40 -25.15
CA GLY A 97 62.47 -75.35 -24.12
C GLY A 97 63.80 -75.40 -23.37
N ASN A 98 64.52 -74.28 -23.32
CA ASN A 98 65.84 -74.19 -22.70
C ASN A 98 65.79 -73.43 -21.36
N SER A 99 66.70 -73.75 -20.44
CA SER A 99 66.91 -72.99 -19.19
C SER A 99 68.40 -72.74 -19.00
N LEU A 100 68.87 -71.53 -19.28
CA LEU A 100 70.31 -71.22 -19.42
C LEU A 100 70.73 -70.03 -18.55
N LEU A 101 71.79 -70.19 -17.75
CA LEU A 101 72.52 -69.08 -17.12
C LEU A 101 73.58 -68.55 -18.11
N VAL A 102 73.54 -67.27 -18.43
CA VAL A 102 74.48 -66.62 -19.35
C VAL A 102 75.29 -65.51 -18.67
N ASN A 103 76.55 -65.34 -19.06
CA ASN A 103 77.39 -64.23 -18.58
C ASN A 103 78.25 -63.72 -19.73
N LEU A 104 78.36 -62.39 -19.91
CA LEU A 104 79.19 -61.76 -20.96
C LEU A 104 78.83 -62.19 -22.41
N LEU A 105 77.54 -62.26 -22.76
CA LEU A 105 77.07 -62.52 -24.14
C LEU A 105 76.45 -61.26 -24.76
N GLU A 106 76.69 -61.01 -26.05
CA GLU A 106 76.13 -59.84 -26.75
C GLU A 106 74.80 -60.11 -27.47
N THR A 107 74.52 -61.33 -27.95
CA THR A 107 73.27 -61.64 -28.66
C THR A 107 72.74 -63.02 -28.31
N ILE A 108 71.45 -63.11 -27.98
CA ILE A 108 70.75 -64.35 -27.63
C ILE A 108 69.43 -64.40 -28.40
N THR A 109 69.23 -65.47 -29.17
CA THR A 109 67.98 -65.72 -29.90
C THR A 109 67.39 -67.05 -29.46
N GLY A 110 66.16 -67.06 -28.97
CA GLY A 110 65.43 -68.27 -28.61
C GLY A 110 64.94 -69.08 -29.83
N GLY A 111 64.52 -70.31 -29.55
CA GLY A 111 64.01 -71.26 -30.52
C GLY A 111 62.49 -71.40 -30.43
N VAL A 112 61.99 -72.59 -30.77
CA VAL A 112 60.60 -72.97 -30.44
C VAL A 112 60.61 -73.70 -29.09
N GLY A 113 59.66 -73.39 -28.21
CA GLY A 113 59.64 -73.97 -26.86
C GLY A 113 59.36 -72.90 -25.81
N THR A 114 59.71 -73.17 -24.56
CA THR A 114 59.74 -72.14 -23.50
C THR A 114 61.19 -71.96 -23.10
N ASP A 115 61.79 -70.86 -23.51
CA ASP A 115 63.16 -70.47 -23.28
C ASP A 115 63.25 -69.51 -22.09
N VAL A 116 64.00 -69.93 -21.07
CA VAL A 116 64.26 -69.20 -19.83
C VAL A 116 65.75 -68.89 -19.77
N VAL A 117 66.11 -67.62 -19.81
CA VAL A 117 67.50 -67.15 -19.72
C VAL A 117 67.69 -66.39 -18.42
N THR A 118 68.74 -66.71 -17.66
CA THR A 118 69.17 -65.96 -16.48
C THR A 118 70.50 -65.29 -16.77
N LEU A 119 70.66 -64.00 -16.50
CA LEU A 119 71.90 -63.26 -16.67
C LEU A 119 72.75 -63.35 -15.40
N GLY A 120 74.07 -63.41 -15.57
CA GLY A 120 75.05 -63.46 -14.49
C GLY A 120 75.15 -62.13 -13.73
N THR A 121 75.84 -62.16 -12.58
CA THR A 121 75.94 -61.03 -11.62
C THR A 121 76.70 -59.78 -12.09
N SER A 122 77.31 -59.82 -13.28
CA SER A 122 77.92 -58.64 -13.91
C SER A 122 76.82 -57.80 -14.55
N GLY A 123 77.04 -56.51 -14.83
CA GLY A 123 76.11 -55.76 -15.68
C GLY A 123 76.22 -56.24 -17.13
N ASN A 124 75.11 -56.69 -17.72
CA ASN A 124 75.10 -57.28 -19.06
C ASN A 124 74.55 -56.29 -20.11
N THR A 125 75.00 -56.41 -21.36
CA THR A 125 74.41 -55.69 -22.51
C THR A 125 74.09 -56.69 -23.62
N VAL A 126 72.81 -56.97 -23.84
CA VAL A 126 72.36 -58.12 -24.65
C VAL A 126 71.32 -57.71 -25.69
N LEU A 127 71.46 -58.16 -26.94
CA LEU A 127 70.39 -58.22 -27.92
C LEU A 127 69.64 -59.55 -27.76
N ALA A 128 68.40 -59.51 -27.28
CA ALA A 128 67.56 -60.69 -27.02
C ALA A 128 66.41 -60.79 -28.03
N GLY A 129 66.04 -61.99 -28.47
CA GLY A 129 64.84 -62.19 -29.28
C GLY A 129 64.30 -63.60 -29.18
N GLY A 130 62.97 -63.77 -29.30
CA GLY A 130 62.35 -65.10 -29.27
C GLY A 130 62.45 -65.84 -27.93
N LEU A 131 62.63 -65.13 -26.81
CA LEU A 131 62.66 -65.70 -25.46
C LEU A 131 61.29 -65.54 -24.77
N GLU A 132 60.91 -66.49 -23.92
CA GLU A 132 59.71 -66.40 -23.08
C GLU A 132 60.01 -65.81 -21.69
N THR A 133 61.20 -66.01 -21.14
CA THR A 133 61.59 -65.47 -19.83
C THR A 133 63.05 -65.03 -19.80
N LEU A 134 63.30 -63.81 -19.29
CA LEU A 134 64.63 -63.24 -19.09
C LEU A 134 64.77 -62.71 -17.65
N LEU A 135 65.66 -63.31 -16.87
CA LEU A 135 65.91 -62.96 -15.48
C LEU A 135 67.27 -62.31 -15.36
N GLY A 136 67.35 -61.07 -14.88
CA GLY A 136 68.62 -60.44 -14.53
C GLY A 136 69.08 -60.79 -13.11
N SER A 137 70.09 -60.06 -12.63
CA SER A 137 70.62 -60.26 -11.27
C SER A 137 71.14 -58.96 -10.64
N SER A 138 72.25 -58.97 -9.88
CA SER A 138 72.69 -57.81 -9.08
C SER A 138 73.55 -56.79 -9.84
N GLY A 139 73.59 -56.84 -11.17
CA GLY A 139 74.31 -55.90 -12.04
C GLY A 139 73.35 -55.06 -12.87
N THR A 140 73.80 -53.94 -13.44
CA THR A 140 72.97 -53.13 -14.34
C THR A 140 72.88 -53.78 -15.71
N ASP A 141 71.73 -54.33 -16.02
CA ASP A 141 71.43 -55.06 -17.25
C ASP A 141 70.73 -54.14 -18.27
N VAL A 142 71.28 -54.10 -19.50
CA VAL A 142 70.79 -53.31 -20.65
C VAL A 142 70.43 -54.26 -21.78
N ILE A 143 69.13 -54.38 -22.06
CA ILE A 143 68.59 -55.34 -23.04
C ILE A 143 67.97 -54.59 -24.19
N ALA A 144 68.33 -54.98 -25.41
CA ALA A 144 67.61 -54.59 -26.63
C ALA A 144 66.87 -55.81 -27.18
N LEU A 145 65.63 -55.65 -27.60
CA LEU A 145 64.85 -56.72 -28.21
C LEU A 145 65.03 -56.75 -29.73
N GLY A 146 64.90 -57.94 -30.31
CA GLY A 146 64.93 -58.14 -31.76
C GLY A 146 63.77 -57.46 -32.48
N THR A 147 63.80 -57.45 -33.81
CA THR A 147 62.82 -56.73 -34.64
C THR A 147 61.44 -57.38 -34.75
N ALA A 148 61.29 -58.65 -34.33
CA ALA A 148 59.99 -59.31 -34.23
C ALA A 148 59.24 -58.78 -33.01
N GLY A 149 57.91 -58.93 -32.95
CA GLY A 149 57.17 -58.64 -31.73
C GLY A 149 57.46 -59.70 -30.67
N ASN A 150 57.78 -59.26 -29.45
CA ASN A 150 58.19 -60.15 -28.36
C ASN A 150 57.12 -60.21 -27.26
N THR A 151 56.88 -61.39 -26.68
CA THR A 151 56.08 -61.56 -25.46
C THR A 151 56.98 -62.14 -24.39
N LEU A 152 57.46 -61.32 -23.46
CA LEU A 152 58.58 -61.65 -22.58
C LEU A 152 58.26 -61.40 -21.10
N ALA A 153 58.50 -62.38 -20.25
CA ALA A 153 58.54 -62.18 -18.79
C ALA A 153 59.94 -61.72 -18.37
N VAL A 154 60.07 -60.58 -17.68
CA VAL A 154 61.34 -60.04 -17.20
C VAL A 154 61.36 -59.85 -15.69
N ALA A 155 62.52 -60.02 -15.05
CA ALA A 155 62.71 -59.65 -13.66
C ALA A 155 64.15 -59.19 -13.44
N ALA A 156 64.38 -58.21 -12.55
CA ALA A 156 65.72 -57.70 -12.21
C ALA A 156 66.55 -57.24 -13.42
N ILE A 157 65.90 -56.59 -14.40
CA ILE A 157 66.54 -55.87 -15.50
C ILE A 157 66.43 -54.37 -15.21
N GLU A 158 67.37 -53.54 -15.67
CA GLU A 158 67.33 -52.08 -15.44
C GLU A 158 66.98 -51.26 -16.68
N THR A 159 67.37 -51.72 -17.88
CA THR A 159 67.06 -51.03 -19.14
C THR A 159 66.58 -52.03 -20.20
N LEU A 160 65.42 -51.75 -20.80
CA LEU A 160 64.81 -52.60 -21.83
C LEU A 160 64.33 -51.76 -23.02
N ALA A 161 64.98 -51.95 -24.18
CA ALA A 161 64.60 -51.30 -25.42
C ALA A 161 63.93 -52.30 -26.37
N GLY A 162 62.71 -52.02 -26.81
CA GLY A 162 61.98 -52.80 -27.80
C GLY A 162 62.46 -52.59 -29.23
N GLY A 163 61.91 -53.41 -30.12
CA GLY A 163 62.16 -53.40 -31.55
C GLY A 163 61.09 -52.60 -32.32
N VAL A 164 60.86 -52.99 -33.58
CA VAL A 164 59.79 -52.42 -34.43
C VAL A 164 58.49 -53.23 -34.38
N GLY A 165 58.55 -54.43 -33.81
CA GLY A 165 57.38 -55.27 -33.61
C GLY A 165 56.67 -54.92 -32.31
N THR A 166 55.45 -55.44 -32.12
CA THR A 166 54.70 -55.24 -30.87
C THR A 166 55.33 -56.04 -29.74
N ASP A 167 55.90 -55.34 -28.76
CA ASP A 167 56.56 -55.88 -27.59
C ASP A 167 55.65 -55.79 -26.35
N VAL A 168 55.40 -56.96 -25.75
CA VAL A 168 54.54 -57.17 -24.59
C VAL A 168 55.37 -57.76 -23.46
N ILE A 169 55.53 -57.01 -22.37
CA ILE A 169 56.41 -57.36 -21.26
C ILE A 169 55.60 -57.60 -19.99
N SER A 170 55.88 -58.70 -19.30
CA SER A 170 55.37 -58.97 -17.95
C SER A 170 56.51 -58.89 -16.95
N LEU A 171 56.37 -58.07 -15.91
CA LEU A 171 57.38 -57.98 -14.85
C LEU A 171 57.20 -59.10 -13.81
N GLY A 172 58.29 -59.48 -13.16
CA GLY A 172 58.28 -60.45 -12.06
C GLY A 172 57.61 -59.90 -10.81
N ASN A 173 57.32 -60.79 -9.84
CA ASN A 173 56.57 -60.45 -8.62
C ASN A 173 57.37 -59.64 -7.56
N ASN A 174 58.66 -59.40 -7.77
CA ASN A 174 59.46 -58.51 -6.92
C ASN A 174 59.29 -57.08 -7.42
N GLY A 175 59.60 -56.07 -6.60
CA GLY A 175 59.53 -54.68 -7.08
C GLY A 175 60.60 -54.42 -8.14
N ASN A 176 60.18 -53.93 -9.31
CA ASN A 176 61.05 -53.66 -10.45
C ASN A 176 61.30 -52.16 -10.62
N THR A 177 62.48 -51.78 -11.13
CA THR A 177 62.79 -50.39 -11.51
C THR A 177 63.42 -50.41 -12.90
N LEU A 178 62.70 -49.92 -13.91
CA LEU A 178 63.01 -50.18 -15.32
C LEU A 178 62.96 -48.91 -16.17
N LEU A 179 63.99 -48.66 -16.97
CA LEU A 179 63.96 -47.71 -18.08
C LEU A 179 63.54 -48.45 -19.36
N VAL A 180 62.47 -48.01 -20.01
CA VAL A 180 61.91 -48.67 -21.20
C VAL A 180 61.80 -47.74 -22.40
N SER A 181 62.04 -48.25 -23.60
CA SER A 181 61.82 -47.49 -24.84
C SER A 181 61.33 -48.41 -25.96
N GLY A 182 60.35 -47.99 -26.76
CA GLY A 182 59.84 -48.81 -27.87
C GLY A 182 59.09 -50.07 -27.42
N ILE A 183 58.48 -50.06 -26.23
CA ILE A 183 57.66 -51.16 -25.72
C ILE A 183 56.19 -50.76 -25.78
N GLU A 184 55.34 -51.60 -26.37
CA GLU A 184 53.91 -51.32 -26.57
C GLU A 184 53.04 -51.70 -25.38
N ALA A 185 53.43 -52.71 -24.59
CA ALA A 185 52.68 -53.09 -23.39
C ALA A 185 53.58 -53.58 -22.25
N ILE A 186 53.32 -53.12 -21.03
CA ILE A 186 53.98 -53.59 -19.81
C ILE A 186 52.92 -53.90 -18.75
N THR A 187 53.00 -55.09 -18.16
CA THR A 187 52.19 -55.47 -16.99
C THR A 187 53.12 -55.77 -15.81
N GLY A 188 52.89 -55.12 -14.67
CA GLY A 188 53.65 -55.33 -13.45
C GLY A 188 53.26 -56.57 -12.66
N GLY A 189 53.98 -56.79 -11.57
CA GLY A 189 53.80 -57.87 -10.61
C GLY A 189 52.95 -57.46 -9.40
N ASN A 190 53.14 -58.14 -8.27
CA ASN A 190 52.41 -57.86 -7.03
C ASN A 190 53.08 -56.82 -6.11
N ALA A 191 54.33 -56.47 -6.40
CA ALA A 191 55.13 -55.54 -5.61
C ALA A 191 55.29 -54.22 -6.38
N THR A 192 55.78 -53.19 -5.69
CA THR A 192 55.89 -51.85 -6.28
C THR A 192 56.84 -51.81 -7.48
N ASP A 193 56.28 -51.52 -8.64
CA ASP A 193 56.96 -51.39 -9.91
C ASP A 193 57.09 -49.91 -10.32
N VAL A 194 58.30 -49.54 -10.71
CA VAL A 194 58.68 -48.19 -11.15
C VAL A 194 59.18 -48.28 -12.59
N VAL A 195 58.46 -47.68 -13.53
CA VAL A 195 58.81 -47.65 -14.95
C VAL A 195 59.08 -46.22 -15.39
N THR A 196 60.21 -46.00 -16.06
CA THR A 196 60.57 -44.74 -16.70
C THR A 196 60.59 -44.93 -18.21
N LEU A 197 59.94 -44.04 -18.96
CA LEU A 197 59.89 -44.06 -20.42
C LEU A 197 61.12 -43.38 -21.03
N GLY A 198 61.55 -43.85 -22.19
CA GLY A 198 62.70 -43.34 -22.93
C GLY A 198 62.42 -42.02 -23.65
N THR A 199 63.48 -41.36 -24.12
CA THR A 199 63.47 -39.96 -24.60
C THR A 199 62.75 -39.71 -25.94
N GLY A 200 62.00 -40.66 -26.48
CA GLY A 200 61.43 -40.63 -27.84
C GLY A 200 59.94 -40.27 -27.92
N GLY A 201 59.26 -40.12 -26.79
CA GLY A 201 57.80 -40.18 -26.72
C GLY A 201 57.32 -41.62 -26.90
N SER A 202 56.36 -42.04 -26.08
CA SER A 202 55.94 -43.43 -25.99
C SER A 202 54.44 -43.56 -26.19
N THR A 203 54.00 -44.61 -26.88
CA THR A 203 52.60 -45.03 -26.90
C THR A 203 52.54 -46.43 -26.28
N ILE A 204 52.07 -46.53 -25.04
CA ILE A 204 52.20 -47.75 -24.23
C ILE A 204 50.91 -48.09 -23.49
N THR A 205 50.61 -49.38 -23.39
CA THR A 205 49.60 -49.91 -22.46
C THR A 205 50.27 -50.39 -21.17
N VAL A 206 49.83 -49.89 -20.02
CA VAL A 206 50.39 -50.28 -18.71
C VAL A 206 49.32 -50.90 -17.83
N GLY A 207 49.66 -51.93 -17.07
CA GLY A 207 48.78 -52.51 -16.05
C GLY A 207 49.57 -52.94 -14.82
N ALA A 208 48.98 -52.80 -13.63
CA ALA A 208 49.65 -53.17 -12.36
C ALA A 208 51.05 -52.52 -12.18
N ILE A 209 51.21 -51.27 -12.61
CA ILE A 209 52.42 -50.46 -12.36
C ILE A 209 52.06 -49.39 -11.33
N GLU A 210 52.89 -49.21 -10.30
CA GLU A 210 52.65 -48.24 -9.23
C GLU A 210 53.25 -46.86 -9.50
N THR A 211 54.34 -46.77 -10.26
CA THR A 211 54.94 -45.48 -10.66
C THR A 211 55.37 -45.49 -12.12
N LEU A 212 54.87 -44.52 -12.89
CA LEU A 212 55.21 -44.33 -14.29
C LEU A 212 55.76 -42.91 -14.48
N THR A 213 56.95 -42.81 -15.05
CA THR A 213 57.61 -41.52 -15.34
C THR A 213 57.85 -41.40 -16.83
N GLY A 214 57.22 -40.44 -17.47
CA GLY A 214 57.48 -40.08 -18.86
C GLY A 214 58.62 -39.09 -19.01
N THR A 215 58.58 -38.37 -20.11
CA THR A 215 59.61 -37.44 -20.55
C THR A 215 59.00 -36.12 -21.00
N THR A 216 59.81 -35.24 -21.61
CA THR A 216 59.30 -34.02 -22.25
C THR A 216 58.77 -34.25 -23.66
N ALA A 217 58.95 -35.46 -24.21
CA ALA A 217 58.37 -35.86 -25.48
C ALA A 217 56.94 -36.38 -25.25
N LEU A 218 56.11 -36.36 -26.29
CA LEU A 218 54.71 -36.75 -26.18
C LEU A 218 54.57 -38.21 -25.73
N ASP A 219 54.11 -38.42 -24.51
CA ASP A 219 53.86 -39.74 -23.92
C ASP A 219 52.34 -40.00 -23.81
N VAL A 220 51.87 -41.05 -24.50
CA VAL A 220 50.49 -41.52 -24.58
C VAL A 220 50.37 -42.87 -23.87
N VAL A 221 49.67 -42.90 -22.76
CA VAL A 221 49.52 -44.08 -21.89
C VAL A 221 48.08 -44.53 -21.87
N THR A 222 47.86 -45.82 -22.12
CA THR A 222 46.58 -46.50 -21.89
C THR A 222 46.70 -47.42 -20.69
N LEU A 223 45.75 -47.39 -19.76
CA LEU A 223 45.70 -48.29 -18.64
C LEU A 223 45.03 -49.61 -19.03
N GLY A 224 45.51 -50.71 -18.46
CA GLY A 224 45.00 -52.05 -18.70
C GLY A 224 43.56 -52.24 -18.21
N THR A 225 42.98 -53.42 -18.48
CA THR A 225 41.57 -53.68 -18.17
C THR A 225 41.27 -53.93 -16.68
N ALA A 226 42.29 -54.21 -15.87
CA ALA A 226 42.14 -54.26 -14.42
C ALA A 226 42.06 -52.83 -13.85
N GLY A 227 41.54 -52.65 -12.64
CA GLY A 227 41.61 -51.34 -11.98
C GLY A 227 43.05 -51.04 -11.58
N ASN A 228 43.54 -49.84 -11.92
CA ASN A 228 44.92 -49.44 -11.68
C ASN A 228 45.02 -48.41 -10.55
N THR A 229 46.14 -48.41 -9.81
CA THR A 229 46.48 -47.35 -8.86
C THR A 229 47.89 -46.89 -9.14
N LEU A 230 48.05 -45.69 -9.72
CA LEU A 230 49.30 -45.27 -10.37
C LEU A 230 49.69 -43.84 -10.01
N LEU A 231 50.97 -43.64 -9.65
CA LEU A 231 51.62 -42.33 -9.65
C LEU A 231 52.21 -42.04 -11.04
N VAL A 232 51.79 -40.97 -11.70
CA VAL A 232 52.31 -40.56 -13.01
C VAL A 232 53.12 -39.27 -12.92
N ASN A 233 54.25 -39.21 -13.61
CA ASN A 233 55.06 -38.01 -13.74
C ASN A 233 55.32 -37.76 -15.22
N LEU A 234 55.18 -36.51 -15.69
CA LEU A 234 55.52 -36.11 -17.07
C LEU A 234 54.85 -36.99 -18.15
N ILE A 235 53.53 -37.22 -18.02
CA ILE A 235 52.72 -37.94 -19.02
C ILE A 235 51.73 -36.96 -19.65
N ASP A 236 51.69 -36.88 -20.98
CA ASP A 236 50.83 -35.92 -21.69
C ASP A 236 49.40 -36.42 -21.87
N THR A 237 49.21 -37.70 -22.19
CA THR A 237 47.89 -38.30 -22.41
C THR A 237 47.74 -39.59 -21.62
N LEU A 238 46.67 -39.68 -20.83
CA LEU A 238 46.36 -40.83 -20.00
C LEU A 238 44.92 -41.28 -20.23
N THR A 239 44.74 -42.50 -20.72
CA THR A 239 43.43 -43.11 -20.95
C THR A 239 43.24 -44.30 -20.02
N GLY A 240 42.20 -44.29 -19.21
CA GLY A 240 41.81 -45.40 -18.36
C GLY A 240 41.24 -46.59 -19.12
N GLY A 241 41.17 -47.72 -18.43
CA GLY A 241 40.55 -48.96 -18.87
C GLY A 241 39.09 -49.06 -18.46
N VAL A 242 38.61 -50.30 -18.30
CA VAL A 242 37.25 -50.60 -17.81
C VAL A 242 37.18 -50.84 -16.30
N GLY A 243 38.33 -50.98 -15.65
CA GLY A 243 38.44 -51.15 -14.21
C GLY A 243 38.47 -49.80 -13.52
N THR A 244 38.34 -49.80 -12.19
CA THR A 244 38.47 -48.56 -11.39
C THR A 244 39.92 -48.08 -11.38
N ASP A 245 40.18 -46.99 -12.08
CA ASP A 245 41.48 -46.36 -12.23
C ASP A 245 41.61 -45.16 -11.29
N VAL A 246 42.64 -45.22 -10.44
CA VAL A 246 43.00 -44.21 -9.45
C VAL A 246 44.39 -43.68 -9.80
N VAL A 247 44.47 -42.43 -10.25
CA VAL A 247 45.71 -41.82 -10.70
C VAL A 247 46.08 -40.65 -9.79
N THR A 248 47.34 -40.59 -9.39
CA THR A 248 47.94 -39.43 -8.73
C THR A 248 48.98 -38.81 -9.65
N LEU A 249 48.93 -37.50 -9.86
CA LEU A 249 49.93 -36.75 -10.60
C LEU A 249 51.14 -36.42 -9.70
N GLY A 250 52.32 -36.36 -10.33
CA GLY A 250 53.58 -36.08 -9.67
C GLY A 250 53.69 -34.68 -9.07
N THR A 251 54.79 -34.42 -8.36
CA THR A 251 55.03 -33.15 -7.64
C THR A 251 55.47 -31.97 -8.53
N ALA A 252 55.44 -32.12 -9.85
CA ALA A 252 55.62 -31.00 -10.77
C ALA A 252 54.24 -30.41 -11.11
N GLY A 253 54.18 -29.19 -11.66
CA GLY A 253 52.93 -28.76 -12.30
C GLY A 253 52.70 -29.58 -13.56
N ASN A 254 51.59 -30.31 -13.62
CA ASN A 254 51.30 -31.24 -14.71
C ASN A 254 50.33 -30.61 -15.73
N THR A 255 50.47 -30.99 -17.00
CA THR A 255 49.47 -30.68 -18.04
C THR A 255 49.10 -31.98 -18.74
N VAL A 256 47.88 -32.47 -18.53
CA VAL A 256 47.48 -33.84 -18.92
C VAL A 256 46.14 -33.85 -19.65
N LEU A 257 46.06 -34.58 -20.76
CA LEU A 257 44.80 -35.02 -21.36
C LEU A 257 44.40 -36.36 -20.71
N ALA A 258 43.35 -36.36 -19.91
CA ALA A 258 42.88 -37.54 -19.17
C ALA A 258 41.51 -38.02 -19.67
N GLY A 259 41.28 -39.32 -19.79
CA GLY A 259 39.96 -39.85 -20.11
C GLY A 259 39.74 -41.22 -19.50
N GLY A 260 38.49 -41.56 -19.16
CA GLY A 260 38.14 -42.88 -18.63
C GLY A 260 38.73 -43.21 -17.27
N LEU A 261 39.09 -42.22 -16.45
CA LEU A 261 39.57 -42.41 -15.08
C LEU A 261 38.41 -42.24 -14.08
N GLU A 262 38.41 -42.99 -12.98
CA GLU A 262 37.43 -42.85 -11.88
C GLU A 262 37.92 -41.93 -10.78
N THR A 263 39.23 -41.83 -10.55
CA THR A 263 39.81 -40.90 -9.57
C THR A 263 41.11 -40.28 -10.09
N LEU A 264 41.21 -38.96 -10.00
CA LEU A 264 42.39 -38.19 -10.36
C LEU A 264 42.77 -37.25 -9.22
N THR A 265 43.98 -37.39 -8.73
CA THR A 265 44.53 -36.53 -7.66
C THR A 265 45.72 -35.77 -8.22
N GLY A 266 45.68 -34.45 -8.18
CA GLY A 266 46.83 -33.61 -8.48
C GLY A 266 47.94 -33.73 -7.44
N GLY A 267 49.11 -33.25 -7.80
CA GLY A 267 50.29 -33.21 -6.95
C GLY A 267 50.46 -31.86 -6.27
N VAL A 268 51.71 -31.54 -5.93
CA VAL A 268 52.08 -30.16 -5.61
C VAL A 268 52.49 -29.46 -6.91
N GLY A 269 51.98 -28.27 -7.17
CA GLY A 269 52.24 -27.57 -8.43
C GLY A 269 50.99 -26.86 -8.94
N THR A 270 50.98 -26.52 -10.23
CA THR A 270 49.77 -26.11 -10.93
C THR A 270 49.43 -27.20 -11.92
N ASP A 271 48.40 -27.96 -11.60
CA ASP A 271 47.90 -29.07 -12.39
C ASP A 271 46.75 -28.61 -13.29
N VAL A 272 46.97 -28.78 -14.60
CA VAL A 272 46.05 -28.43 -15.67
C VAL A 272 45.61 -29.70 -16.36
N VAL A 273 44.35 -30.08 -16.20
CA VAL A 273 43.80 -31.29 -16.81
C VAL A 273 42.71 -30.95 -17.81
N THR A 274 42.81 -31.55 -18.98
CA THR A 274 41.74 -31.55 -19.98
C THR A 274 41.17 -32.95 -20.06
N LEU A 275 39.85 -33.08 -20.04
CA LEU A 275 39.17 -34.36 -20.15
C LEU A 275 38.98 -34.77 -21.62
N GLY A 276 38.99 -36.09 -21.86
CA GLY A 276 38.80 -36.68 -23.18
C GLY A 276 37.41 -36.44 -23.74
N THR A 277 37.21 -36.81 -25.02
CA THR A 277 35.97 -36.52 -25.79
C THR A 277 34.78 -37.43 -25.49
N SER A 278 34.87 -38.29 -24.48
CA SER A 278 33.74 -39.07 -23.98
C SER A 278 33.19 -38.37 -22.75
N GLY A 279 31.91 -38.52 -22.43
CA GLY A 279 31.40 -38.01 -21.15
C GLY A 279 32.12 -38.71 -19.99
N ASN A 280 32.70 -37.93 -19.08
CA ASN A 280 33.52 -38.44 -17.99
C ASN A 280 32.72 -38.46 -16.68
N THR A 281 33.03 -39.39 -15.78
CA THR A 281 32.53 -39.38 -14.40
C THR A 281 33.70 -39.61 -13.46
N LEU A 282 34.14 -38.57 -12.75
CA LEU A 282 35.45 -38.53 -12.10
C LEU A 282 35.39 -37.90 -10.71
N LEU A 283 36.06 -38.54 -9.74
CA LEU A 283 36.44 -37.91 -8.47
C LEU A 283 37.77 -37.18 -8.64
N VAL A 284 37.80 -35.87 -8.38
CA VAL A 284 38.99 -35.03 -8.50
C VAL A 284 39.46 -34.49 -7.16
N ASN A 285 40.77 -34.49 -6.94
CA ASN A 285 41.39 -33.91 -5.74
C ASN A 285 42.56 -33.03 -6.14
N ALA A 286 42.74 -31.89 -5.46
CA ALA A 286 43.95 -31.05 -5.56
C ALA A 286 44.36 -30.67 -7.00
N LEU A 287 43.42 -30.26 -7.84
CA LEU A 287 43.70 -29.70 -9.17
C LEU A 287 43.43 -28.19 -9.19
N GLU A 288 44.23 -27.45 -9.97
CA GLU A 288 44.05 -26.00 -10.15
C GLU A 288 43.22 -25.66 -11.39
N THR A 289 43.27 -26.47 -12.45
CA THR A 289 42.48 -26.25 -13.67
C THR A 289 41.94 -27.56 -14.22
N LEU A 290 40.63 -27.59 -14.49
CA LEU A 290 39.94 -28.72 -15.09
C LEU A 290 39.08 -28.23 -16.27
N THR A 291 39.38 -28.72 -17.46
CA THR A 291 38.61 -28.45 -18.68
C THR A 291 37.94 -29.73 -19.14
N GLY A 292 36.62 -29.73 -19.27
CA GLY A 292 35.85 -30.83 -19.84
C GLY A 292 36.07 -31.01 -21.34
N GLY A 293 35.63 -32.16 -21.81
CA GLY A 293 35.67 -32.53 -23.21
C GLY A 293 34.34 -32.27 -23.91
N VAL A 294 34.08 -33.02 -24.99
CA VAL A 294 32.72 -33.14 -25.52
C VAL A 294 32.02 -34.29 -24.82
N GLY A 295 30.73 -34.15 -24.52
CA GLY A 295 29.97 -35.15 -23.77
C GLY A 295 29.30 -34.52 -22.56
N THR A 296 28.90 -35.35 -21.59
CA THR A 296 28.44 -34.88 -20.29
C THR A 296 29.48 -35.29 -19.27
N ASP A 297 30.19 -34.31 -18.75
CA ASP A 297 31.21 -34.46 -17.74
C ASP A 297 30.61 -34.23 -16.35
N VAL A 298 30.75 -35.25 -15.50
CA VAL A 298 30.25 -35.31 -14.13
C VAL A 298 31.43 -35.41 -13.19
N VAL A 299 31.73 -34.32 -12.50
CA VAL A 299 32.90 -34.19 -11.63
C VAL A 299 32.46 -34.06 -10.19
N THR A 300 33.06 -34.85 -9.31
CA THR A 300 32.93 -34.70 -7.84
C THR A 300 34.26 -34.26 -7.26
N LEU A 301 34.27 -33.21 -6.45
CA LEU A 301 35.45 -32.76 -5.73
C LEU A 301 35.68 -33.61 -4.48
N GLY A 302 36.94 -33.74 -4.10
CA GLY A 302 37.38 -34.43 -2.89
C GLY A 302 36.85 -33.83 -1.60
N THR A 303 37.16 -34.50 -0.47
CA THR A 303 36.73 -34.02 0.86
C THR A 303 37.50 -32.79 1.36
N ALA A 304 38.66 -32.48 0.76
CA ALA A 304 39.39 -31.25 1.04
C ALA A 304 38.78 -30.09 0.24
N GLY A 305 38.84 -28.87 0.79
CA GLY A 305 38.39 -27.69 0.06
C GLY A 305 39.25 -27.44 -1.17
N SER A 306 38.60 -27.16 -2.30
CA SER A 306 39.23 -27.00 -3.60
C SER A 306 39.27 -25.53 -4.02
N THR A 307 40.27 -25.14 -4.82
CA THR A 307 40.28 -23.87 -5.56
C THR A 307 40.54 -24.17 -7.02
N LEU A 308 39.50 -24.17 -7.85
CA LEU A 308 39.52 -24.77 -9.17
C LEU A 308 39.01 -23.81 -10.26
N LEU A 309 39.77 -23.68 -11.34
CA LEU A 309 39.28 -23.12 -12.60
C LEU A 309 38.62 -24.21 -13.44
N VAL A 310 37.35 -24.04 -13.80
CA VAL A 310 36.53 -25.03 -14.51
C VAL A 310 36.04 -24.48 -15.84
N GLY A 311 36.21 -25.23 -16.93
CA GLY A 311 35.56 -24.95 -18.22
C GLY A 311 34.96 -26.21 -18.83
N GLY A 312 33.81 -26.12 -19.51
CA GLY A 312 33.23 -27.25 -20.24
C GLY A 312 32.80 -28.45 -19.39
N ILE A 313 32.55 -28.27 -18.09
CA ILE A 313 32.00 -29.31 -17.20
C ILE A 313 30.50 -29.07 -17.01
N GLU A 314 29.67 -30.10 -17.24
CA GLU A 314 28.21 -29.98 -17.14
C GLU A 314 27.69 -30.16 -15.71
N ILE A 315 28.29 -31.03 -14.90
CA ILE A 315 27.87 -31.30 -13.53
C ILE A 315 29.09 -31.29 -12.61
N LEU A 316 29.09 -30.40 -11.62
CA LEU A 316 30.14 -30.28 -10.61
C LEU A 316 29.54 -30.38 -9.21
N THR A 317 29.96 -31.38 -8.44
CA THR A 317 29.56 -31.54 -7.04
C THR A 317 30.77 -31.35 -6.14
N GLY A 318 30.69 -30.46 -5.16
CA GLY A 318 31.74 -30.25 -4.18
C GLY A 318 31.79 -31.32 -3.08
N GLY A 319 32.77 -31.17 -2.21
CA GLY A 319 33.00 -32.01 -1.04
C GLY A 319 32.47 -31.38 0.25
N VAL A 320 33.02 -31.81 1.39
CA VAL A 320 32.69 -31.24 2.71
C VAL A 320 33.59 -30.04 3.08
N GLY A 321 34.67 -29.84 2.33
CA GLY A 321 35.56 -28.70 2.49
C GLY A 321 35.00 -27.46 1.79
N THR A 322 35.58 -26.29 2.06
CA THR A 322 35.19 -25.06 1.35
C THR A 322 35.73 -25.09 -0.08
N ASP A 323 34.82 -25.22 -1.04
CA ASP A 323 35.11 -25.25 -2.47
C ASP A 323 34.90 -23.87 -3.10
N VAL A 324 35.95 -23.39 -3.77
CA VAL A 324 35.99 -22.13 -4.50
C VAL A 324 36.21 -22.44 -5.99
N VAL A 325 35.19 -22.23 -6.79
CA VAL A 325 35.20 -22.51 -8.23
C VAL A 325 35.16 -21.23 -9.03
N THR A 326 36.04 -21.11 -10.02
CA THR A 326 36.00 -20.05 -11.03
C THR A 326 35.66 -20.68 -12.37
N LEU A 327 34.71 -20.10 -13.10
CA LEU A 327 34.35 -20.54 -14.44
C LEU A 327 35.32 -19.97 -15.47
N ALA A 328 35.62 -20.77 -16.50
CA ALA A 328 36.52 -20.39 -17.58
C ALA A 328 35.87 -19.35 -18.50
N ALA A 329 36.71 -18.63 -19.25
CA ALA A 329 36.23 -17.68 -20.25
C ALA A 329 35.43 -18.38 -21.36
N GLY A 330 34.31 -17.78 -21.80
CA GLY A 330 33.50 -18.27 -22.92
C GLY A 330 32.02 -18.48 -22.60
N GLY A 331 31.63 -18.32 -21.32
CA GLY A 331 30.28 -18.58 -20.85
C GLY A 331 30.08 -20.07 -20.59
N SER A 332 29.49 -20.39 -19.44
CA SER A 332 29.33 -21.76 -18.96
C SER A 332 27.86 -22.13 -18.86
N THR A 333 27.55 -23.42 -19.00
CA THR A 333 26.25 -23.98 -18.61
C THR A 333 26.53 -25.17 -17.71
N ILE A 334 26.33 -25.00 -16.40
CA ILE A 334 26.78 -25.95 -15.39
C ILE A 334 25.72 -26.17 -14.32
N THR A 335 25.59 -27.41 -13.86
CA THR A 335 24.87 -27.76 -12.64
C THR A 335 25.88 -27.89 -11.50
N VAL A 336 25.69 -27.13 -10.42
CA VAL A 336 26.57 -27.14 -9.25
C VAL A 336 25.84 -27.62 -8.00
N GLY A 337 26.50 -28.40 -7.15
CA GLY A 337 25.99 -28.78 -5.84
C GLY A 337 27.10 -28.79 -4.81
N VAL A 338 26.79 -28.40 -3.57
CA VAL A 338 27.78 -28.39 -2.46
C VAL A 338 29.04 -27.57 -2.78
N ILE A 339 28.88 -26.42 -3.45
CA ILE A 339 29.96 -25.46 -3.70
C ILE A 339 29.70 -24.20 -2.88
N GLU A 340 30.68 -23.71 -2.13
CA GLU A 340 30.53 -22.52 -1.28
C GLU A 340 30.74 -21.21 -2.02
N THR A 341 31.63 -21.17 -3.02
CA THR A 341 31.89 -19.96 -3.81
C THR A 341 32.02 -20.27 -5.28
N LEU A 342 31.24 -19.58 -6.12
CA LEU A 342 31.26 -19.68 -7.57
C LEU A 342 31.49 -18.30 -8.19
N THR A 343 32.54 -18.18 -8.99
CA THR A 343 32.87 -16.94 -9.71
C THR A 343 32.79 -17.19 -11.20
N GLY A 344 31.85 -16.53 -11.87
CA GLY A 344 31.75 -16.49 -13.33
C GLY A 344 32.65 -15.44 -13.95
N THR A 345 32.42 -15.18 -15.23
CA THR A 345 33.21 -14.25 -16.05
C THR A 345 32.33 -13.15 -16.63
N ALA A 346 32.86 -12.34 -17.55
CA ALA A 346 32.05 -11.35 -18.27
C ALA A 346 31.21 -11.98 -19.40
N ALA A 347 31.42 -13.25 -19.72
CA ALA A 347 30.61 -13.99 -20.66
C ALA A 347 29.41 -14.61 -19.94
N SER A 348 28.28 -14.74 -20.62
CA SER A 348 27.04 -15.22 -20.02
C SER A 348 27.19 -16.62 -19.42
N ASP A 349 27.16 -16.70 -18.10
CA ASP A 349 27.18 -17.94 -17.33
C ASP A 349 25.76 -18.32 -16.89
N VAL A 350 25.40 -19.59 -17.13
CA VAL A 350 24.13 -20.22 -16.78
C VAL A 350 24.39 -21.31 -15.75
N VAL A 351 23.91 -21.11 -14.53
CA VAL A 351 24.14 -22.00 -13.40
C VAL A 351 22.81 -22.57 -12.92
N THR A 352 22.76 -23.88 -12.73
CA THR A 352 21.66 -24.57 -12.07
C THR A 352 22.15 -25.18 -10.76
N LEU A 353 21.42 -25.02 -9.66
CA LEU A 353 21.76 -25.65 -8.38
C LEU A 353 21.25 -27.09 -8.37
N GLY A 354 22.01 -27.97 -7.71
CA GLY A 354 21.73 -29.40 -7.62
C GLY A 354 20.49 -29.75 -6.80
N THR A 355 20.29 -31.03 -6.53
CA THR A 355 19.04 -31.52 -5.90
C THR A 355 19.02 -31.42 -4.37
N THR A 356 19.85 -30.56 -3.79
CA THR A 356 19.92 -30.34 -2.34
C THR A 356 19.98 -28.85 -2.08
N GLY A 357 19.39 -28.39 -0.97
CA GLY A 357 19.47 -26.99 -0.57
C GLY A 357 20.93 -26.53 -0.48
N THR A 358 21.23 -25.42 -1.12
CA THR A 358 22.59 -24.91 -1.31
C THR A 358 22.80 -23.61 -0.54
N THR A 359 23.99 -23.41 0.01
CA THR A 359 24.45 -22.09 0.48
C THR A 359 25.63 -21.65 -0.36
N LEU A 360 25.47 -20.61 -1.17
CA LEU A 360 26.43 -20.25 -2.21
C LEU A 360 26.69 -18.74 -2.27
N LEU A 361 27.96 -18.36 -2.31
CA LEU A 361 28.41 -17.03 -2.72
C LEU A 361 28.67 -17.02 -4.22
N ILE A 362 28.02 -16.11 -4.96
CA ILE A 362 28.25 -15.96 -6.41
C ILE A 362 28.85 -14.61 -6.78
N ASN A 363 29.68 -14.59 -7.82
CA ASN A 363 30.19 -13.37 -8.44
C ASN A 363 30.12 -13.51 -9.97
N GLY A 364 29.57 -12.54 -10.69
CA GLY A 364 29.59 -12.53 -12.16
C GLY A 364 28.86 -13.71 -12.82
N VAL A 365 27.68 -14.07 -12.32
CA VAL A 365 26.80 -15.07 -12.93
C VAL A 365 25.53 -14.38 -13.43
N GLU A 366 25.15 -14.61 -14.68
CA GLU A 366 24.03 -13.90 -15.32
C GLU A 366 22.69 -14.60 -15.17
N LEU A 367 22.67 -15.94 -15.12
CA LEU A 367 21.45 -16.73 -14.92
C LEU A 367 21.67 -17.81 -13.87
N LEU A 368 20.91 -17.75 -12.79
CA LEU A 368 20.91 -18.75 -11.73
C LEU A 368 19.51 -19.36 -11.56
N THR A 369 19.43 -20.69 -11.63
CA THR A 369 18.21 -21.43 -11.30
C THR A 369 18.48 -22.30 -10.09
N GLY A 370 17.67 -22.16 -9.05
CA GLY A 370 17.74 -23.02 -7.87
C GLY A 370 17.26 -24.45 -8.14
N GLY A 371 17.53 -25.30 -7.16
CA GLY A 371 17.26 -26.72 -7.21
C GLY A 371 16.06 -27.11 -6.35
N VAL A 372 16.10 -28.32 -5.78
CA VAL A 372 15.16 -28.70 -4.72
C VAL A 372 15.82 -28.52 -3.36
N GLY A 373 15.07 -27.99 -2.40
CA GLY A 373 15.58 -27.69 -1.07
C GLY A 373 15.39 -26.22 -0.75
N THR A 374 16.17 -25.71 0.20
CA THR A 374 16.22 -24.28 0.51
C THR A 374 17.56 -23.76 0.04
N ASP A 375 17.54 -22.94 -1.00
CA ASP A 375 18.70 -22.31 -1.59
C ASP A 375 18.88 -20.90 -1.00
N VAL A 376 20.08 -20.69 -0.45
CA VAL A 376 20.53 -19.44 0.17
C VAL A 376 21.71 -18.91 -0.63
N VAL A 377 21.46 -17.88 -1.41
CA VAL A 377 22.45 -17.28 -2.31
C VAL A 377 22.85 -15.90 -1.81
N THR A 378 24.15 -15.66 -1.75
CA THR A 378 24.71 -14.33 -1.50
C THR A 378 25.40 -13.84 -2.76
N LEU A 379 25.07 -12.61 -3.18
CA LEU A 379 25.71 -11.94 -4.29
C LEU A 379 27.06 -11.35 -3.87
N GLY A 380 27.94 -11.17 -4.85
CA GLY A 380 29.29 -10.68 -4.65
C GLY A 380 29.37 -9.20 -4.32
N SER A 381 30.54 -8.75 -3.84
CA SER A 381 30.78 -7.33 -3.51
C SER A 381 30.98 -6.41 -4.73
N GLY A 382 30.88 -6.95 -5.95
CA GLY A 382 31.11 -6.21 -7.21
C GLY A 382 29.87 -5.52 -7.77
N GLY A 383 28.69 -5.76 -7.19
CA GLY A 383 27.39 -5.45 -7.78
C GLY A 383 27.05 -6.47 -8.86
N SER A 384 25.79 -6.88 -8.91
CA SER A 384 25.34 -7.99 -9.74
C SER A 384 24.22 -7.55 -10.67
N THR A 385 24.24 -8.03 -11.92
CA THR A 385 23.07 -7.98 -12.80
C THR A 385 22.72 -9.43 -13.14
N ILE A 386 21.67 -9.99 -12.52
CA ILE A 386 21.40 -11.42 -12.56
C ILE A 386 19.91 -11.72 -12.75
N THR A 387 19.61 -12.76 -13.53
CA THR A 387 18.29 -13.39 -13.53
C THR A 387 18.29 -14.59 -12.60
N VAL A 388 17.36 -14.65 -11.65
CA VAL A 388 17.23 -15.76 -10.68
C VAL A 388 15.87 -16.42 -10.80
N GLY A 389 15.81 -17.73 -10.56
CA GLY A 389 14.54 -18.45 -10.42
C GLY A 389 14.66 -19.59 -9.42
N ALA A 390 13.56 -19.93 -8.74
CA ALA A 390 13.53 -21.03 -7.77
C ALA A 390 14.58 -20.91 -6.64
N ILE A 391 14.87 -19.70 -6.17
CA ILE A 391 15.74 -19.44 -5.01
C ILE A 391 14.87 -19.01 -3.82
N GLU A 392 15.13 -19.52 -2.62
CA GLU A 392 14.36 -19.19 -1.41
C GLU A 392 14.92 -17.99 -0.64
N THR A 393 16.23 -17.76 -0.66
CA THR A 393 16.86 -16.60 -0.02
C THR A 393 17.95 -16.02 -0.90
N LEU A 394 17.86 -14.72 -1.18
CA LEU A 394 18.84 -13.98 -1.98
C LEU A 394 19.30 -12.75 -1.21
N SER A 395 20.61 -12.65 -0.98
CA SER A 395 21.20 -11.53 -0.25
C SER A 395 22.19 -10.80 -1.13
N GLY A 396 21.99 -9.50 -1.29
CA GLY A 396 22.96 -8.60 -1.92
C GLY A 396 24.04 -8.14 -0.94
N THR A 397 24.84 -7.17 -1.39
CA THR A 397 25.88 -6.55 -0.54
C THR A 397 25.72 -5.03 -0.52
N VAL A 398 26.81 -4.29 -0.28
CA VAL A 398 26.80 -2.82 -0.34
C VAL A 398 26.89 -2.27 -1.77
N ALA A 399 27.18 -3.14 -2.73
CA ALA A 399 27.26 -2.78 -4.13
C ALA A 399 25.88 -2.91 -4.78
N THR A 400 25.64 -2.13 -5.83
CA THR A 400 24.33 -2.08 -6.48
C THR A 400 24.00 -3.41 -7.17
N ASP A 401 22.99 -4.10 -6.66
CA ASP A 401 22.48 -5.36 -7.18
C ASP A 401 21.15 -5.12 -7.94
N VAL A 402 21.10 -5.61 -9.18
CA VAL A 402 19.96 -5.57 -10.10
C VAL A 402 19.53 -7.00 -10.40
N VAL A 403 18.41 -7.41 -9.82
CA VAL A 403 17.90 -8.78 -9.92
C VAL A 403 16.62 -8.80 -10.74
N THR A 404 16.55 -9.75 -11.69
CA THR A 404 15.32 -10.08 -12.42
C THR A 404 14.87 -11.48 -12.03
N LEU A 405 13.59 -11.67 -11.74
CA LEU A 405 13.03 -12.98 -11.44
C LEU A 405 12.66 -13.71 -12.75
N GLY A 406 12.80 -15.03 -12.73
CA GLY A 406 12.48 -15.91 -13.85
C GLY A 406 10.99 -15.93 -14.18
N THR A 407 10.61 -16.69 -15.22
CA THR A 407 9.22 -16.71 -15.72
C THR A 407 8.24 -17.53 -14.89
N ALA A 408 8.72 -18.42 -14.01
CA ALA A 408 7.90 -19.09 -13.01
C ALA A 408 7.53 -18.11 -11.89
N GLY A 409 6.46 -18.39 -11.13
CA GLY A 409 6.17 -17.62 -9.92
C GLY A 409 7.19 -17.94 -8.82
N ASN A 410 7.75 -16.92 -8.20
CA ASN A 410 8.82 -17.06 -7.22
C ASN A 410 8.31 -16.76 -5.80
N THR A 411 8.91 -17.40 -4.80
CA THR A 411 8.70 -17.06 -3.38
C THR A 411 10.07 -16.90 -2.73
N LEU A 412 10.45 -15.65 -2.40
CA LEU A 412 11.83 -15.30 -2.10
C LEU A 412 11.93 -14.36 -0.89
N LEU A 413 12.87 -14.65 0.01
CA LEU A 413 13.37 -13.70 0.99
C LEU A 413 14.54 -12.91 0.39
N VAL A 414 14.44 -11.59 0.35
CA VAL A 414 15.50 -10.71 -0.18
C VAL A 414 16.13 -9.85 0.91
N ASN A 415 17.45 -9.73 0.91
CA ASN A 415 18.20 -8.88 1.85
C ASN A 415 19.16 -7.98 1.09
N ALA A 416 19.15 -6.67 1.35
CA ALA A 416 20.13 -5.72 0.79
C ALA A 416 20.25 -5.77 -0.75
N LEU A 417 19.11 -5.71 -1.46
CA LEU A 417 19.06 -5.52 -2.91
C LEU A 417 18.62 -4.07 -3.21
N GLU A 418 19.15 -3.48 -4.28
CA GLU A 418 18.75 -2.14 -4.74
C GLU A 418 17.63 -2.18 -5.77
N THR A 419 17.62 -3.18 -6.67
CA THR A 419 16.59 -3.30 -7.70
C THR A 419 16.13 -4.75 -7.87
N LEU A 420 14.81 -4.94 -7.84
CA LEU A 420 14.16 -6.22 -8.09
C LEU A 420 13.08 -6.05 -9.15
N THR A 421 13.13 -6.88 -10.18
CA THR A 421 12.12 -6.93 -11.24
C THR A 421 11.50 -8.32 -11.25
N GLY A 422 10.18 -8.41 -11.09
CA GLY A 422 9.47 -9.69 -11.19
C GLY A 422 9.36 -10.19 -12.63
N GLY A 423 8.90 -11.44 -12.76
CA GLY A 423 8.65 -12.14 -14.00
C GLY A 423 7.19 -12.08 -14.42
N VAL A 424 6.76 -13.07 -15.20
CA VAL A 424 5.35 -13.23 -15.63
C VAL A 424 4.52 -14.09 -14.69
N GLY A 425 5.16 -14.84 -13.80
CA GLY A 425 4.52 -15.65 -12.77
C GLY A 425 4.15 -14.80 -11.56
N THR A 426 3.32 -15.35 -10.67
CA THR A 426 3.01 -14.67 -9.41
C THR A 426 4.23 -14.69 -8.49
N ASP A 427 4.81 -13.54 -8.27
CA ASP A 427 5.98 -13.34 -7.45
C ASP A 427 5.59 -12.83 -6.05
N VAL A 428 6.12 -13.52 -5.04
CA VAL A 428 5.90 -13.25 -3.62
C VAL A 428 7.24 -12.99 -2.96
N VAL A 429 7.50 -11.74 -2.58
CA VAL A 429 8.79 -11.33 -2.01
C VAL A 429 8.60 -10.87 -0.58
N THR A 430 9.48 -11.31 0.30
CA THR A 430 9.59 -10.80 1.67
C THR A 430 10.93 -10.11 1.84
N LEU A 431 10.93 -8.92 2.44
CA LEU A 431 12.15 -8.19 2.79
C LEU A 431 12.76 -8.70 4.09
N GLY A 432 14.09 -8.62 4.17
CA GLY A 432 14.88 -8.99 5.33
C GLY A 432 14.67 -8.14 6.57
N THR A 433 15.40 -8.48 7.63
CA THR A 433 15.26 -7.85 8.97
C THR A 433 16.09 -6.58 9.18
N ALA A 434 16.85 -6.14 8.16
CA ALA A 434 17.74 -4.99 8.29
C ALA A 434 17.05 -3.65 8.00
N GLY A 435 15.82 -3.67 7.47
CA GLY A 435 15.28 -2.54 6.70
C GLY A 435 16.07 -2.32 5.40
N GLY A 436 15.41 -1.84 4.35
CA GLY A 436 16.09 -1.59 3.08
C GLY A 436 15.40 -0.56 2.20
N THR A 437 16.15 -0.01 1.26
CA THR A 437 15.63 0.79 0.15
C THR A 437 15.62 -0.07 -1.12
N LEU A 438 14.46 -0.34 -1.70
CA LEU A 438 14.33 -1.22 -2.87
C LEU A 438 13.51 -0.56 -3.97
N LEU A 439 14.02 -0.58 -5.20
CA LEU A 439 13.24 -0.32 -6.41
C LEU A 439 12.62 -1.63 -6.91
N VAL A 440 11.29 -1.67 -7.01
CA VAL A 440 10.54 -2.85 -7.43
C VAL A 440 9.81 -2.59 -8.74
N ASN A 441 9.93 -3.51 -9.68
CA ASN A 441 9.18 -3.51 -10.93
C ASN A 441 8.39 -4.82 -11.05
N VAL A 442 7.13 -4.75 -11.48
CA VAL A 442 6.33 -5.92 -11.89
C VAL A 442 6.29 -7.03 -10.82
N LEU A 443 5.88 -6.70 -9.60
CA LEU A 443 5.74 -7.65 -8.49
C LEU A 443 4.29 -7.72 -7.99
N GLU A 444 3.77 -8.92 -7.75
CA GLU A 444 2.39 -9.12 -7.28
C GLU A 444 2.26 -8.99 -5.77
N THR A 445 3.22 -9.48 -4.97
CA THR A 445 3.15 -9.44 -3.51
C THR A 445 4.49 -9.07 -2.88
N LEU A 446 4.48 -8.05 -2.02
CA LEU A 446 5.65 -7.58 -1.30
C LEU A 446 5.34 -7.44 0.20
N THR A 447 6.10 -8.14 1.03
CA THR A 447 5.98 -8.04 2.49
C THR A 447 7.26 -7.44 3.06
N GLY A 448 7.16 -6.36 3.82
CA GLY A 448 8.27 -5.81 4.59
C GLY A 448 8.71 -6.74 5.72
N GLY A 449 9.93 -6.54 6.18
CA GLY A 449 10.52 -7.25 7.30
C GLY A 449 10.38 -6.46 8.60
N VAL A 450 11.36 -6.64 9.48
CA VAL A 450 11.56 -5.70 10.59
C VAL A 450 12.57 -4.65 10.16
N GLY A 451 12.41 -3.41 10.64
CA GLY A 451 13.27 -2.30 10.24
C GLY A 451 12.44 -1.18 9.63
N THR A 452 13.09 -0.32 8.85
CA THR A 452 12.39 0.68 8.02
C THR A 452 12.57 0.27 6.58
N ASP A 453 11.49 -0.20 5.98
CA ASP A 453 11.41 -0.61 4.59
C ASP A 453 10.87 0.53 3.73
N ILE A 454 11.69 0.94 2.77
CA ILE A 454 11.40 2.01 1.82
C ILE A 454 11.37 1.40 0.42
N VAL A 455 10.19 1.33 -0.16
CA VAL A 455 9.99 0.74 -1.50
C VAL A 455 9.60 1.83 -2.47
N THR A 456 10.24 1.83 -3.63
CA THR A 456 9.83 2.64 -4.79
C THR A 456 9.35 1.71 -5.89
N LEU A 457 8.18 2.00 -6.46
CA LEU A 457 7.62 1.29 -7.59
C LEU A 457 8.20 1.83 -8.90
N GLY A 458 8.37 0.94 -9.87
CA GLY A 458 8.90 1.23 -11.18
C GLY A 458 8.03 2.13 -12.05
N SER A 459 8.58 2.59 -13.18
CA SER A 459 7.86 3.47 -14.11
C SER A 459 6.79 2.78 -14.96
N ALA A 460 6.65 1.46 -14.87
CA ALA A 460 5.74 0.67 -15.73
C ALA A 460 4.28 0.63 -15.23
N GLY A 461 4.00 1.21 -14.06
CA GLY A 461 2.72 1.07 -13.35
C GLY A 461 2.63 -0.30 -12.70
N SER A 462 2.17 -0.33 -11.45
CA SER A 462 2.21 -1.54 -10.62
C SER A 462 0.81 -1.96 -10.18
N THR A 463 0.62 -3.26 -9.98
CA THR A 463 -0.54 -3.79 -9.25
C THR A 463 -0.02 -4.75 -8.20
N VAL A 464 0.09 -4.27 -6.97
CA VAL A 464 0.85 -4.96 -5.90
C VAL A 464 0.06 -5.04 -4.60
N LEU A 465 0.11 -6.22 -3.96
CA LEU A 465 -0.30 -6.42 -2.59
C LEU A 465 0.90 -6.15 -1.67
N VAL A 466 0.78 -5.19 -0.76
CA VAL A 466 1.85 -4.82 0.18
C VAL A 466 1.45 -5.01 1.64
N SER A 467 2.38 -5.39 2.50
CA SER A 467 2.18 -5.35 3.95
C SER A 467 3.49 -5.09 4.68
N GLY A 468 3.43 -4.49 5.86
CA GLY A 468 4.60 -4.29 6.72
C GLY A 468 5.67 -3.35 6.15
N LEU A 469 5.31 -2.46 5.22
CA LEU A 469 6.21 -1.42 4.72
C LEU A 469 6.02 -0.12 5.52
N GLU A 470 7.10 0.65 5.72
CA GLU A 470 7.04 1.98 6.36
C GLU A 470 6.89 3.11 5.36
N ILE A 471 7.49 3.00 4.16
CA ILE A 471 7.39 3.99 3.09
C ILE A 471 7.21 3.31 1.73
N LEU A 472 6.20 3.76 0.98
CA LEU A 472 5.93 3.31 -0.39
C LEU A 472 5.79 4.50 -1.32
N VAL A 473 6.59 4.52 -2.37
CA VAL A 473 6.60 5.58 -3.38
C VAL A 473 6.20 4.98 -4.72
N GLY A 474 5.17 5.53 -5.35
CA GLY A 474 4.77 5.17 -6.70
C GLY A 474 5.74 5.69 -7.77
N GLY A 475 5.62 5.12 -8.96
CA GLY A 475 6.31 5.53 -10.17
C GLY A 475 5.57 6.65 -10.90
N THR A 476 5.84 6.78 -12.20
CA THR A 476 5.25 7.83 -13.06
C THR A 476 3.96 7.39 -13.77
N ALA A 477 3.64 6.11 -13.69
CA ALA A 477 2.48 5.50 -14.32
C ALA A 477 1.55 4.98 -13.22
N SER A 478 0.30 4.63 -13.59
CA SER A 478 -0.72 4.28 -12.61
C SER A 478 -0.30 3.09 -11.75
N ASP A 479 -0.18 3.33 -10.45
CA ASP A 479 0.08 2.35 -9.42
C ASP A 479 -1.20 2.05 -8.63
N ILE A 480 -1.52 0.76 -8.56
CA ILE A 480 -2.64 0.19 -7.84
C ILE A 480 -2.07 -0.65 -6.70
N VAL A 481 -2.28 -0.19 -5.47
CA VAL A 481 -1.75 -0.83 -4.27
C VAL A 481 -2.89 -1.32 -3.42
N THR A 482 -2.82 -2.59 -3.01
CA THR A 482 -3.69 -3.16 -1.98
C THR A 482 -2.87 -3.44 -0.73
N LEU A 483 -3.38 -3.07 0.44
CA LEU A 483 -2.73 -3.38 1.71
C LEU A 483 -3.16 -4.77 2.22
N GLY A 484 -2.24 -5.46 2.89
CA GLY A 484 -2.46 -6.79 3.47
C GLY A 484 -3.49 -6.80 4.60
N THR A 485 -3.81 -7.99 5.09
CA THR A 485 -4.85 -8.23 6.11
C THR A 485 -4.43 -7.95 7.56
N ALA A 486 -3.21 -7.46 7.77
CA ALA A 486 -2.81 -6.87 9.04
C ALA A 486 -3.20 -5.39 9.04
N GLY A 487 -3.35 -4.76 10.21
CA GLY A 487 -3.43 -3.30 10.25
C GLY A 487 -2.08 -2.69 9.84
N ASN A 488 -2.09 -1.83 8.83
CA ASN A 488 -0.87 -1.26 8.26
C ASN A 488 -0.64 0.17 8.78
N THR A 489 0.61 0.59 8.88
CA THR A 489 0.99 1.99 9.16
C THR A 489 2.09 2.39 8.19
N LEU A 490 1.77 3.25 7.23
CA LEU A 490 2.62 3.49 6.06
C LEU A 490 2.55 4.95 5.61
N ILE A 491 3.68 5.49 5.15
CA ILE A 491 3.75 6.74 4.40
C ILE A 491 3.71 6.42 2.90
N VAL A 492 2.78 7.03 2.16
CA VAL A 492 2.66 6.83 0.70
C VAL A 492 2.92 8.12 -0.08
N ARG A 493 3.45 7.99 -1.30
CA ARG A 493 3.65 9.10 -2.24
C ARG A 493 3.37 8.64 -3.66
N GLY A 494 2.76 9.49 -4.48
CA GLY A 494 2.66 9.25 -5.92
C GLY A 494 1.91 7.97 -6.31
N LEU A 495 0.93 7.52 -5.51
CA LEU A 495 0.05 6.41 -5.84
C LEU A 495 -1.27 6.94 -6.41
N GLU A 496 -1.87 6.24 -7.37
CA GLU A 496 -3.17 6.60 -7.94
C GLU A 496 -4.34 5.89 -7.26
N LEU A 497 -4.17 4.64 -6.84
CA LEU A 497 -5.19 3.86 -6.15
C LEU A 497 -4.60 3.08 -4.97
N LEU A 498 -5.15 3.33 -3.77
CA LEU A 498 -4.78 2.63 -2.55
C LEU A 498 -6.02 1.99 -1.91
N THR A 499 -6.01 0.67 -1.77
CA THR A 499 -7.09 -0.07 -1.11
C THR A 499 -6.56 -0.71 0.17
N GLY A 500 -7.19 -0.40 1.31
CA GLY A 500 -6.91 -1.04 2.58
C GLY A 500 -7.37 -2.49 2.65
N GLY A 501 -6.81 -3.20 3.62
CA GLY A 501 -7.13 -4.59 3.88
C GLY A 501 -8.21 -4.74 4.95
N VAL A 502 -8.28 -5.93 5.54
CA VAL A 502 -8.91 -6.05 6.88
C VAL A 502 -7.88 -5.61 7.90
N GLY A 503 -8.28 -4.87 8.93
CA GLY A 503 -7.35 -4.32 9.92
C GLY A 503 -7.70 -2.88 10.25
N THR A 504 -6.79 -2.19 10.93
CA THR A 504 -6.83 -0.73 11.05
C THR A 504 -5.64 -0.18 10.28
N ASP A 505 -5.93 0.40 9.13
CA ASP A 505 -4.96 0.99 8.22
C ASP A 505 -4.81 2.48 8.52
N VAL A 506 -3.58 2.88 8.83
CA VAL A 506 -3.16 4.24 9.13
C VAL A 506 -2.20 4.71 8.04
N VAL A 507 -2.69 5.55 7.15
CA VAL A 507 -1.94 6.05 5.99
C VAL A 507 -1.61 7.51 6.18
N THR A 508 -0.34 7.86 5.96
CA THR A 508 0.10 9.25 5.84
C THR A 508 0.50 9.53 4.40
N LEU A 509 -0.04 10.57 3.79
CA LEU A 509 0.41 11.06 2.49
C LEU A 509 1.69 11.88 2.71
N GLY A 510 2.74 11.58 1.96
CA GLY A 510 4.02 12.29 2.10
C GLY A 510 3.97 13.72 1.57
N ASP A 511 5.00 14.50 1.89
CA ASP A 511 5.14 15.94 1.54
C ASP A 511 5.37 16.19 0.04
N THR A 512 4.38 15.85 -0.78
CA THR A 512 4.25 16.12 -2.22
C THR A 512 2.79 16.40 -2.51
N THR A 513 2.48 16.98 -3.67
CA THR A 513 1.08 17.00 -4.11
C THR A 513 0.59 15.56 -4.31
N ASN A 514 -0.48 15.17 -3.65
CA ASN A 514 -1.05 13.83 -3.80
C ASN A 514 -2.44 13.94 -4.45
N THR A 515 -2.67 13.11 -5.47
CA THR A 515 -3.99 12.92 -6.09
C THR A 515 -4.23 11.43 -6.18
N LEU A 516 -5.06 10.89 -5.29
CA LEU A 516 -5.28 9.44 -5.21
C LEU A 516 -6.73 9.08 -4.89
N THR A 517 -7.10 7.87 -5.28
CA THR A 517 -8.31 7.22 -4.82
C THR A 517 -7.99 6.28 -3.66
N VAL A 518 -8.72 6.37 -2.56
CA VAL A 518 -8.56 5.49 -1.39
C VAL A 518 -9.84 4.71 -1.10
N GLY A 519 -9.74 3.49 -0.60
CA GLY A 519 -10.88 2.73 -0.08
C GLY A 519 -10.47 1.81 1.05
N GLY A 520 -11.33 1.62 2.05
CA GLY A 520 -11.04 0.71 3.18
C GLY A 520 -9.88 1.16 4.07
N ILE A 521 -9.60 2.47 4.13
CA ILE A 521 -8.61 3.06 5.04
C ILE A 521 -9.33 3.67 6.24
N GLU A 522 -8.87 3.39 7.47
CA GLU A 522 -9.50 3.91 8.69
C GLU A 522 -8.94 5.27 9.13
N THR A 523 -7.66 5.54 8.88
CA THR A 523 -7.04 6.83 9.21
C THR A 523 -6.18 7.33 8.05
N LEU A 524 -6.46 8.55 7.58
CA LEU A 524 -5.72 9.21 6.52
C LEU A 524 -5.24 10.58 6.99
N THR A 525 -3.93 10.77 6.99
CA THR A 525 -3.30 12.06 7.29
C THR A 525 -2.63 12.60 6.04
N GLY A 526 -2.97 13.82 5.64
CA GLY A 526 -2.31 14.53 4.55
C GLY A 526 -0.90 15.02 4.92
N GLY A 527 -0.16 15.44 3.89
CA GLY A 527 1.16 16.04 4.00
C GLY A 527 1.10 17.56 4.09
N SER A 528 2.25 18.21 3.91
CA SER A 528 2.34 19.68 3.87
C SER A 528 1.97 20.33 2.53
N SER A 529 1.72 19.51 1.51
CA SER A 529 1.36 19.94 0.15
C SER A 529 -0.09 19.57 -0.14
N THR A 530 -0.67 20.10 -1.22
CA THR A 530 -2.08 19.86 -1.54
C THR A 530 -2.38 18.39 -1.78
N ASP A 531 -3.34 17.88 -1.01
CA ASP A 531 -3.87 16.53 -1.05
C ASP A 531 -5.31 16.54 -1.58
N VAL A 532 -5.51 15.82 -2.69
CA VAL A 532 -6.80 15.62 -3.34
C VAL A 532 -7.12 14.12 -3.28
N VAL A 533 -8.09 13.77 -2.44
CA VAL A 533 -8.45 12.39 -2.14
C VAL A 533 -9.87 12.11 -2.65
N THR A 534 -10.02 11.04 -3.40
CA THR A 534 -11.34 10.49 -3.76
C THR A 534 -11.56 9.18 -3.02
N LEU A 535 -12.74 8.98 -2.46
CA LEU A 535 -13.10 7.74 -1.79
C LEU A 535 -13.63 6.71 -2.81
N GLY A 536 -13.33 5.43 -2.57
CA GLY A 536 -13.72 4.32 -3.43
C GLY A 536 -15.23 4.06 -3.43
N THR A 537 -15.67 3.04 -4.16
CA THR A 537 -17.10 2.73 -4.38
C THR A 537 -17.76 1.94 -3.24
N ALA A 538 -17.07 1.72 -2.14
CA ALA A 538 -17.67 1.16 -0.92
C ALA A 538 -18.02 2.32 0.01
N GLY A 539 -18.96 2.13 0.94
CA GLY A 539 -19.15 3.12 2.01
C GLY A 539 -17.94 3.13 2.93
N ASN A 540 -17.37 4.31 3.16
CA ASN A 540 -16.14 4.48 3.94
C ASN A 540 -16.42 5.00 5.35
N THR A 541 -15.58 4.63 6.30
CA THR A 541 -15.55 5.25 7.64
C THR A 541 -14.12 5.65 7.93
N LEU A 542 -13.84 6.95 7.95
CA LEU A 542 -12.48 7.47 7.86
C LEU A 542 -12.24 8.61 8.85
N LEU A 543 -11.13 8.54 9.59
CA LEU A 543 -10.56 9.69 10.31
C LEU A 543 -9.60 10.43 9.38
N VAL A 544 -9.85 11.71 9.12
CA VAL A 544 -9.06 12.53 8.19
C VAL A 544 -8.40 13.70 8.91
N SER A 545 -7.16 14.00 8.58
CA SER A 545 -6.47 15.22 9.02
C SER A 545 -5.59 15.75 7.90
N LEU A 546 -5.45 17.08 7.80
CA LEU A 546 -4.54 17.73 6.84
C LEU A 546 -4.80 17.40 5.35
N VAL A 547 -6.00 16.96 4.98
CA VAL A 547 -6.39 16.76 3.57
C VAL A 547 -7.18 17.98 3.10
N GLU A 548 -6.77 18.63 2.01
CA GLU A 548 -7.43 19.84 1.51
C GLU A 548 -8.70 19.56 0.72
N THR A 549 -8.76 18.46 -0.03
CA THR A 549 -9.95 18.10 -0.83
C THR A 549 -10.29 16.63 -0.66
N LEU A 550 -11.52 16.34 -0.25
CA LEU A 550 -12.04 15.00 -0.06
C LEU A 550 -13.37 14.83 -0.80
N THR A 551 -13.40 13.91 -1.76
CA THR A 551 -14.61 13.59 -2.53
C THR A 551 -15.07 12.18 -2.19
N GLY A 552 -16.32 12.04 -1.75
CA GLY A 552 -16.96 10.76 -1.52
C GLY A 552 -17.21 9.97 -2.81
N GLY A 553 -17.43 8.69 -2.64
CA GLY A 553 -17.71 7.74 -3.70
C GLY A 553 -19.19 7.39 -3.78
N VAL A 554 -19.48 6.19 -4.27
CA VAL A 554 -20.81 5.59 -4.08
C VAL A 554 -20.78 4.80 -2.76
N GLY A 555 -21.84 4.90 -1.98
CA GLY A 555 -21.89 4.29 -0.64
C GLY A 555 -22.38 5.28 0.39
N THR A 556 -22.19 4.96 1.66
CA THR A 556 -22.36 5.92 2.76
C THR A 556 -20.98 6.22 3.31
N ASP A 557 -20.51 7.43 3.08
CA ASP A 557 -19.21 7.93 3.49
C ASP A 557 -19.35 8.73 4.78
N VAL A 558 -18.72 8.21 5.83
CA VAL A 558 -18.70 8.76 7.18
C VAL A 558 -17.29 9.24 7.49
N VAL A 559 -17.10 10.56 7.53
CA VAL A 559 -15.80 11.18 7.77
C VAL A 559 -15.79 11.87 9.13
N THR A 560 -14.78 11.55 9.94
CA THR A 560 -14.44 12.29 11.15
C THR A 560 -13.20 13.12 10.88
N LEU A 561 -13.23 14.42 11.18
CA LEU A 561 -12.09 15.30 11.09
C LEU A 561 -11.23 15.16 12.35
N GLY A 562 -9.91 15.26 12.20
CA GLY A 562 -8.97 15.10 13.31
C GLY A 562 -9.06 16.22 14.33
N SER A 563 -8.46 16.02 15.51
CA SER A 563 -8.52 17.00 16.62
C SER A 563 -7.76 18.31 16.39
N ALA A 564 -6.97 18.42 15.32
CA ALA A 564 -6.42 19.70 14.86
C ALA A 564 -7.54 20.52 14.19
N GLY A 565 -7.41 21.84 14.08
CA GLY A 565 -8.37 22.61 13.28
C GLY A 565 -8.21 22.30 11.80
N ASN A 566 -9.27 21.85 11.13
CA ASN A 566 -9.23 21.44 9.74
C ASN A 566 -9.78 22.53 8.81
N THR A 567 -9.24 22.61 7.60
CA THR A 567 -9.82 23.39 6.51
C THR A 567 -9.89 22.49 5.28
N ILE A 568 -11.10 22.10 4.89
CA ILE A 568 -11.31 21.03 3.90
C ILE A 568 -12.45 21.38 2.95
N LEU A 569 -12.25 21.08 1.67
CA LEU A 569 -13.30 21.02 0.65
C LEU A 569 -13.82 19.59 0.57
N THR A 570 -15.10 19.41 0.86
CA THR A 570 -15.78 18.11 0.84
C THR A 570 -16.83 18.05 -0.25
N ASN A 571 -16.93 16.94 -0.95
CA ASN A 571 -17.94 16.74 -1.99
C ASN A 571 -18.54 15.34 -1.85
N LEU A 572 -19.87 15.19 -1.98
CA LEU A 572 -20.55 13.89 -1.95
C LEU A 572 -20.26 13.06 -0.68
N LEU A 573 -20.17 13.70 0.49
CA LEU A 573 -20.07 12.98 1.78
C LEU A 573 -21.44 12.96 2.48
N GLU A 574 -21.84 11.80 2.99
CA GLU A 574 -23.11 11.67 3.73
C GLU A 574 -22.99 12.12 5.19
N THR A 575 -21.81 12.00 5.82
CA THR A 575 -21.61 12.41 7.21
C THR A 575 -20.23 13.04 7.43
N ILE A 576 -20.22 14.20 8.09
CA ILE A 576 -19.02 14.92 8.51
C ILE A 576 -19.12 15.19 10.01
N THR A 577 -18.16 14.69 10.77
CA THR A 577 -18.05 14.94 12.22
C THR A 577 -16.75 15.66 12.51
N GLY A 578 -16.81 16.89 13.01
CA GLY A 578 -15.66 17.62 13.52
C GLY A 578 -15.22 17.16 14.90
N ALA A 579 -14.08 17.67 15.35
CA ALA A 579 -13.47 17.30 16.63
C ALA A 579 -13.21 18.54 17.51
N ALA A 580 -12.24 18.50 18.43
CA ALA A 580 -12.00 19.62 19.36
C ALA A 580 -11.34 20.85 18.70
N GLY A 581 -10.79 20.70 17.49
CA GLY A 581 -10.18 21.79 16.71
C GLY A 581 -11.25 22.62 16.01
N SER A 582 -10.92 23.86 15.62
CA SER A 582 -11.85 24.68 14.82
C SER A 582 -11.85 24.19 13.37
N ASP A 583 -12.99 23.66 12.95
CA ASP A 583 -13.19 23.07 11.64
C ASP A 583 -13.91 24.04 10.69
N LEU A 584 -13.31 24.24 9.52
CA LEU A 584 -13.85 24.99 8.39
C LEU A 584 -14.08 24.03 7.23
N VAL A 585 -15.35 23.74 6.94
CA VAL A 585 -15.76 22.82 5.88
C VAL A 585 -16.40 23.62 4.75
N TYR A 586 -15.86 23.45 3.54
CA TYR A 586 -16.50 23.90 2.31
C TYR A 586 -17.23 22.73 1.68
N LEU A 587 -18.49 22.89 1.36
CA LEU A 587 -19.23 21.95 0.54
C LEU A 587 -18.95 22.24 -0.95
N GLY A 588 -18.69 21.18 -1.71
CA GLY A 588 -18.31 21.26 -3.11
C GLY A 588 -19.48 21.59 -4.03
N THR A 589 -19.19 21.75 -5.32
CA THR A 589 -20.14 22.30 -6.30
C THR A 589 -21.24 21.34 -6.76
N THR A 590 -21.28 20.13 -6.21
CA THR A 590 -22.41 19.22 -6.38
C THR A 590 -23.34 19.41 -5.21
N GLY A 591 -24.63 19.69 -5.42
CA GLY A 591 -25.56 19.90 -4.29
C GLY A 591 -25.48 18.76 -3.28
N ASN A 592 -25.18 19.09 -2.03
CA ASN A 592 -24.81 18.11 -1.01
C ASN A 592 -26.02 17.75 -0.14
N THR A 593 -26.08 16.51 0.34
CA THR A 593 -27.01 16.09 1.39
C THR A 593 -26.21 15.44 2.50
N VAL A 594 -26.00 16.17 3.59
CA VAL A 594 -24.97 15.81 4.59
C VAL A 594 -25.47 15.95 6.02
N LEU A 595 -25.11 14.99 6.87
CA LEU A 595 -25.22 15.07 8.32
C LEU A 595 -23.92 15.68 8.88
N VAL A 596 -24.03 16.80 9.61
CA VAL A 596 -22.88 17.52 10.16
C VAL A 596 -22.97 17.61 11.68
N SER A 597 -21.90 17.30 12.39
CA SER A 597 -21.80 17.46 13.84
C SER A 597 -20.43 18.01 14.22
N GLY A 598 -20.37 18.91 15.20
CA GLY A 598 -19.09 19.41 15.75
C GLY A 598 -18.23 20.19 14.75
N VAL A 599 -18.82 20.80 13.71
CA VAL A 599 -18.14 21.68 12.76
C VAL A 599 -18.50 23.13 13.08
N GLU A 600 -17.49 24.00 13.26
CA GLU A 600 -17.71 25.40 13.64
C GLU A 600 -18.12 26.29 12.48
N VAL A 601 -17.57 26.06 11.27
CA VAL A 601 -17.88 26.86 10.09
C VAL A 601 -18.20 25.96 8.90
N LEU A 602 -19.40 26.09 8.36
CA LEU A 602 -19.87 25.36 7.19
C LEU A 602 -20.21 26.33 6.06
N VAL A 603 -19.59 26.14 4.91
CA VAL A 603 -19.74 27.03 3.74
C VAL A 603 -20.20 26.20 2.55
N GLY A 604 -21.45 26.39 2.15
CA GLY A 604 -21.96 25.90 0.87
C GLY A 604 -21.55 26.78 -0.30
N ASP A 605 -21.98 26.37 -1.49
CA ASP A 605 -21.69 27.08 -2.72
C ASP A 605 -22.97 27.65 -3.39
N THR A 606 -23.12 27.57 -4.71
CA THR A 606 -24.34 27.95 -5.42
C THR A 606 -25.26 26.77 -5.75
N ALA A 607 -24.79 25.54 -5.53
CA ALA A 607 -25.58 24.33 -5.65
C ALA A 607 -26.50 24.19 -4.42
N SER A 608 -27.55 23.40 -4.58
CA SER A 608 -28.53 23.23 -3.50
C SER A 608 -27.99 22.31 -2.42
N ASP A 609 -27.69 22.87 -1.26
CA ASP A 609 -27.15 22.15 -0.11
C ASP A 609 -28.22 21.89 0.95
N VAL A 610 -28.34 20.62 1.33
CA VAL A 610 -29.24 20.11 2.38
C VAL A 610 -28.42 19.59 3.54
N VAL A 611 -28.43 20.32 4.65
CA VAL A 611 -27.64 20.01 5.85
C VAL A 611 -28.58 19.60 6.98
N THR A 612 -28.26 18.47 7.61
CA THR A 612 -28.85 18.06 8.89
C THR A 612 -27.79 18.18 9.98
N LEU A 613 -28.11 18.81 11.10
CA LEU A 613 -27.20 18.87 12.25
C LEU A 613 -27.33 17.61 13.12
N GLY A 614 -26.23 17.21 13.75
CA GLY A 614 -26.17 16.06 14.65
C GLY A 614 -27.06 16.21 15.88
N THR A 615 -27.21 15.13 16.65
CA THR A 615 -28.10 15.08 17.83
C THR A 615 -27.56 15.82 19.05
N ALA A 616 -26.27 16.20 19.06
CA ALA A 616 -25.71 17.10 20.04
C ALA A 616 -26.26 18.53 19.86
N GLY A 617 -26.06 19.42 20.84
CA GLY A 617 -26.32 20.84 20.60
C GLY A 617 -25.19 21.43 19.76
N ASN A 618 -25.53 21.97 18.58
CA ASN A 618 -24.55 22.45 17.63
C ASN A 618 -24.40 23.97 17.73
N THR A 619 -23.19 24.50 17.51
CA THR A 619 -22.94 25.93 17.36
C THR A 619 -22.15 26.14 16.08
N VAL A 620 -22.78 26.69 15.06
CA VAL A 620 -22.22 26.71 13.70
C VAL A 620 -22.46 28.05 13.01
N LEU A 621 -21.43 28.53 12.30
CA LEU A 621 -21.51 29.62 11.35
C LEU A 621 -21.78 29.04 9.95
N LEU A 622 -22.90 29.42 9.33
CA LEU A 622 -23.26 28.97 7.98
C LEU A 622 -23.18 30.07 6.93
N ARG A 623 -22.84 29.68 5.71
CA ARG A 623 -22.89 30.52 4.50
C ARG A 623 -23.34 29.67 3.33
N GLY A 624 -24.24 30.18 2.50
CA GLY A 624 -24.61 29.52 1.24
C GLY A 624 -25.27 28.15 1.40
N ILE A 625 -26.06 27.94 2.46
CA ILE A 625 -26.81 26.70 2.68
C ILE A 625 -28.30 26.97 2.43
N ASP A 626 -28.95 26.09 1.65
CA ASP A 626 -30.34 26.27 1.23
C ASP A 626 -31.36 25.65 2.19
N VAL A 627 -31.05 24.47 2.73
CA VAL A 627 -31.92 23.74 3.67
C VAL A 627 -31.13 23.29 4.88
N LEU A 628 -31.59 23.68 6.06
CA LEU A 628 -31.00 23.29 7.35
C LEU A 628 -32.05 22.65 8.24
N THR A 629 -31.76 21.45 8.72
CA THR A 629 -32.56 20.78 9.76
C THR A 629 -31.71 20.58 11.00
N GLY A 630 -32.15 21.09 12.14
CA GLY A 630 -31.50 20.87 13.43
C GLY A 630 -31.75 19.49 14.01
N GLY A 631 -31.00 19.17 15.06
CA GLY A 631 -31.10 17.94 15.83
C GLY A 631 -32.08 18.07 17.00
N VAL A 632 -31.88 17.22 18.01
CA VAL A 632 -32.63 17.27 19.29
C VAL A 632 -31.92 18.11 20.36
N GLY A 633 -30.64 18.44 20.13
CA GLY A 633 -29.85 19.30 21.00
C GLY A 633 -30.18 20.77 20.75
N THR A 634 -29.71 21.65 21.64
CA THR A 634 -29.87 23.10 21.44
C THR A 634 -28.94 23.59 20.35
N ASP A 635 -29.50 23.91 19.20
CA ASP A 635 -28.79 24.38 18.03
C ASP A 635 -28.75 25.90 17.95
N VAL A 636 -27.53 26.44 17.83
CA VAL A 636 -27.23 27.85 17.68
C VAL A 636 -26.58 28.07 16.32
N VAL A 637 -27.32 28.70 15.43
CA VAL A 637 -26.90 28.99 14.06
C VAL A 637 -26.63 30.47 13.91
N THR A 638 -25.44 30.81 13.42
CA THR A 638 -25.13 32.17 12.96
C THR A 638 -24.99 32.17 11.45
N LEU A 639 -25.65 33.09 10.78
CA LEU A 639 -25.51 33.32 9.36
C LEU A 639 -24.33 34.27 9.10
N GLY A 640 -23.50 33.92 8.13
CA GLY A 640 -22.29 34.67 7.83
C GLY A 640 -22.55 35.96 7.05
N ASN A 641 -21.51 36.47 6.40
CA ASN A 641 -21.51 37.75 5.68
C ASN A 641 -21.96 37.65 4.22
N THR A 642 -22.74 36.63 3.88
CA THR A 642 -23.34 36.42 2.55
C THR A 642 -24.84 36.58 2.65
N ALA A 643 -25.52 37.08 1.62
CA ALA A 643 -26.98 37.06 1.63
C ALA A 643 -27.48 35.61 1.69
N ASN A 644 -28.44 35.33 2.57
CA ASN A 644 -28.91 33.98 2.82
C ASN A 644 -30.38 33.85 2.40
N THR A 645 -30.69 32.75 1.70
CA THR A 645 -32.06 32.29 1.45
C THR A 645 -32.14 30.86 1.99
N LEU A 646 -32.65 30.71 3.20
CA LEU A 646 -32.55 29.45 3.96
C LEU A 646 -33.93 28.93 4.34
N THR A 647 -34.16 27.65 4.10
CA THR A 647 -35.25 26.89 4.74
C THR A 647 -34.71 26.23 6.00
N ALA A 648 -35.17 26.64 7.18
CA ALA A 648 -34.68 26.15 8.46
C ALA A 648 -35.77 25.44 9.27
N GLY A 649 -35.45 24.36 9.98
CA GLY A 649 -36.37 23.73 10.93
C GLY A 649 -35.63 23.06 12.08
N GLY A 650 -36.26 22.99 13.25
CA GLY A 650 -35.66 22.34 14.43
C GLY A 650 -34.43 23.06 15.00
N ILE A 651 -34.34 24.38 14.84
CA ILE A 651 -33.25 25.22 15.38
C ILE A 651 -33.79 26.06 16.54
N GLU A 652 -33.04 26.16 17.65
CA GLU A 652 -33.44 26.93 18.84
C GLU A 652 -32.96 28.38 18.82
N THR A 653 -31.83 28.68 18.17
CA THR A 653 -31.33 30.06 18.02
C THR A 653 -30.78 30.30 16.62
N LEU A 654 -31.27 31.35 15.95
CA LEU A 654 -30.86 31.75 14.62
C LEU A 654 -30.49 33.24 14.61
N ILE A 655 -29.22 33.50 14.32
CA ILE A 655 -28.63 34.84 14.32
C ILE A 655 -28.30 35.20 12.87
N GLY A 656 -28.86 36.29 12.37
CA GLY A 656 -28.57 36.85 11.07
C GLY A 656 -27.16 37.43 10.95
N GLY A 657 -26.75 37.63 9.70
CA GLY A 657 -25.50 38.25 9.32
C GLY A 657 -25.61 39.75 9.14
N THR A 658 -24.64 40.33 8.43
CA THR A 658 -24.63 41.77 8.08
C THR A 658 -25.30 42.07 6.74
N THR A 659 -25.82 41.04 6.09
CA THR A 659 -26.39 41.05 4.74
C THR A 659 -27.79 40.47 4.80
N THR A 660 -28.60 40.71 3.77
CA THR A 660 -30.00 40.30 3.78
C THR A 660 -30.18 38.79 4.00
N ASP A 661 -30.93 38.48 5.04
CA ASP A 661 -31.31 37.14 5.45
C ASP A 661 -32.81 36.93 5.23
N VAL A 662 -33.13 35.97 4.36
CA VAL A 662 -34.50 35.56 4.05
C VAL A 662 -34.69 34.12 4.49
N ILE A 663 -35.43 33.93 5.58
CA ILE A 663 -35.61 32.63 6.22
C ILE A 663 -37.05 32.17 6.06
N THR A 664 -37.22 30.91 5.67
CA THR A 664 -38.51 30.20 5.69
C THR A 664 -38.42 29.05 6.67
N LEU A 665 -39.39 28.92 7.56
CA LEU A 665 -39.43 27.82 8.51
C LEU A 665 -40.02 26.56 7.87
N GLY A 666 -39.52 25.40 8.31
CA GLY A 666 -39.96 24.09 7.83
C GLY A 666 -41.39 23.73 8.21
N THR A 667 -41.83 22.51 7.89
CA THR A 667 -43.22 22.06 8.09
C THR A 667 -43.55 21.54 9.50
N ALA A 668 -42.61 21.62 10.42
CA ALA A 668 -42.86 21.34 11.84
C ALA A 668 -43.11 22.67 12.54
N GLY A 669 -43.85 22.66 13.66
CA GLY A 669 -43.94 23.86 14.51
C GLY A 669 -42.60 24.18 15.14
N ASN A 670 -42.17 25.43 15.06
CA ASN A 670 -40.85 25.86 15.53
C ASN A 670 -40.97 26.70 16.81
N THR A 671 -39.95 26.63 17.67
CA THR A 671 -39.78 27.54 18.80
C THR A 671 -38.36 28.08 18.76
N LEU A 672 -38.20 29.35 18.38
CA LEU A 672 -36.91 29.89 17.95
C LEU A 672 -36.65 31.27 18.56
N LEU A 673 -35.42 31.49 19.03
CA LEU A 673 -34.87 32.82 19.28
C LEU A 673 -34.22 33.34 18.00
N VAL A 674 -34.68 34.46 17.47
CA VAL A 674 -34.11 35.09 16.27
C VAL A 674 -33.47 36.43 16.58
N SER A 675 -32.38 36.77 15.92
CA SER A 675 -31.73 38.08 16.08
C SER A 675 -31.11 38.51 14.76
N GLY A 676 -31.33 39.76 14.34
CA GLY A 676 -30.66 40.33 13.16
C GLY A 676 -31.13 39.77 11.81
N LEU A 677 -32.31 39.16 11.72
CA LEU A 677 -32.90 38.71 10.45
C LEU A 677 -33.77 39.81 9.81
N GLU A 678 -33.72 39.97 8.49
CA GLU A 678 -34.60 40.90 7.76
C GLU A 678 -35.95 40.29 7.41
N THR A 679 -36.02 39.01 7.04
CA THR A 679 -37.29 38.33 6.67
C THR A 679 -37.39 36.95 7.28
N LEU A 680 -38.52 36.66 7.92
CA LEU A 680 -38.84 35.36 8.50
C LEU A 680 -40.28 34.96 8.14
N THR A 681 -40.42 33.87 7.40
CA THR A 681 -41.74 33.32 7.06
C THR A 681 -41.93 31.99 7.78
N GLY A 682 -43.03 31.84 8.50
CA GLY A 682 -43.44 30.59 9.12
C GLY A 682 -43.82 29.51 8.11
N GLY A 683 -43.87 28.28 8.59
CA GLY A 683 -44.22 27.11 7.82
C GLY A 683 -45.65 26.64 8.11
N VAL A 684 -45.88 25.35 7.92
CA VAL A 684 -47.07 24.69 8.48
C VAL A 684 -46.71 24.23 9.89
N GLY A 685 -47.55 24.50 10.88
CA GLY A 685 -47.23 24.20 12.29
C GLY A 685 -47.66 25.33 13.19
N THR A 686 -47.20 25.30 14.44
CA THR A 686 -47.28 26.46 15.34
C THR A 686 -45.88 27.00 15.52
N ASP A 687 -45.63 28.16 14.95
CA ASP A 687 -44.36 28.87 14.96
C ASP A 687 -44.37 29.95 16.05
N VAL A 688 -43.51 29.76 17.04
CA VAL A 688 -43.32 30.63 18.19
C VAL A 688 -41.93 31.26 18.09
N VAL A 689 -41.87 32.56 17.84
CA VAL A 689 -40.63 33.30 17.63
C VAL A 689 -40.43 34.31 18.75
N THR A 690 -39.25 34.31 19.35
CA THR A 690 -38.79 35.36 20.26
C THR A 690 -37.71 36.19 19.57
N LEU A 691 -37.84 37.52 19.61
CA LEU A 691 -36.84 38.44 19.08
C LEU A 691 -35.74 38.66 20.12
N GLY A 692 -34.48 38.57 19.67
CA GLY A 692 -33.30 38.81 20.48
C GLY A 692 -32.99 40.30 20.67
N SER A 693 -32.11 40.60 21.61
CA SER A 693 -31.78 41.98 22.04
C SER A 693 -31.04 42.83 21.01
N ALA A 694 -30.82 42.35 19.78
CA ALA A 694 -30.16 43.13 18.75
C ALA A 694 -31.04 44.22 18.13
N GLY A 695 -32.31 44.36 18.55
CA GLY A 695 -33.21 45.44 18.14
C GLY A 695 -33.28 45.58 16.62
N GLY A 696 -34.06 44.70 15.98
CA GLY A 696 -34.12 44.59 14.53
C GLY A 696 -35.47 44.99 13.95
N THR A 697 -35.43 45.56 12.74
CA THR A 697 -36.60 45.60 11.86
C THR A 697 -36.73 44.25 11.18
N ILE A 698 -37.86 43.58 11.34
CA ILE A 698 -38.10 42.26 10.73
C ILE A 698 -39.43 42.25 9.97
N LEU A 699 -39.40 41.71 8.75
CA LEU A 699 -40.60 41.33 8.02
C LEU A 699 -40.96 39.88 8.37
N THR A 700 -42.13 39.69 8.96
CA THR A 700 -42.63 38.39 9.39
C THR A 700 -43.87 38.00 8.60
N GLY A 701 -44.10 36.71 8.36
CA GLY A 701 -45.34 36.24 7.76
C GLY A 701 -45.64 34.82 8.24
N LEU A 702 -46.92 34.47 8.34
CA LEU A 702 -47.36 33.12 8.73
C LEU A 702 -46.79 32.63 10.08
N LEU A 703 -46.56 33.53 11.04
CA LEU A 703 -46.14 33.18 12.40
C LEU A 703 -47.34 33.23 13.36
N GLU A 704 -47.49 32.24 14.23
CA GLU A 704 -48.56 32.21 15.23
C GLU A 704 -48.25 33.04 16.48
N THR A 705 -46.98 33.14 16.88
CA THR A 705 -46.59 33.91 18.07
C THR A 705 -45.28 34.66 17.86
N ILE A 706 -45.28 35.95 18.18
CA ILE A 706 -44.10 36.82 18.19
C ILE A 706 -43.96 37.43 19.58
N THR A 707 -42.85 37.14 20.24
CA THR A 707 -42.47 37.80 21.49
C THR A 707 -41.30 38.73 21.20
N GLY A 708 -41.46 40.01 21.50
CA GLY A 708 -40.40 40.99 21.38
C GLY A 708 -39.31 40.84 22.45
N SER A 709 -38.30 41.67 22.31
CA SER A 709 -37.12 41.74 23.13
C SER A 709 -37.28 42.77 24.25
N SER A 710 -36.19 43.08 24.96
CA SER A 710 -36.16 44.20 25.91
C SER A 710 -35.69 45.52 25.25
N THR A 711 -35.38 45.45 23.96
CA THR A 711 -35.00 46.58 23.12
C THR A 711 -36.14 46.90 22.16
N SER A 712 -36.13 48.09 21.56
CA SER A 712 -37.20 48.45 20.62
C SER A 712 -37.23 47.53 19.41
N ASP A 713 -38.39 46.92 19.17
CA ASP A 713 -38.65 46.07 18.02
C ASP A 713 -39.59 46.75 17.02
N LEU A 714 -39.29 46.57 15.73
CA LEU A 714 -40.15 46.98 14.62
C LEU A 714 -40.50 45.75 13.78
N VAL A 715 -41.75 45.31 13.88
CA VAL A 715 -42.25 44.13 13.17
C VAL A 715 -43.18 44.58 12.05
N TYR A 716 -42.88 44.16 10.83
CA TYR A 716 -43.81 44.20 9.70
C TYR A 716 -44.45 42.83 9.55
N LEU A 717 -45.76 42.80 9.36
CA LEU A 717 -46.49 41.61 8.94
C LEU A 717 -46.52 41.55 7.41
N GLY A 718 -46.44 40.34 6.87
CA GLY A 718 -46.37 40.08 5.43
C GLY A 718 -47.66 40.45 4.72
N THR A 719 -47.64 40.40 3.38
CA THR A 719 -48.80 40.79 2.56
C THR A 719 -49.93 39.76 2.55
N THR A 720 -49.70 38.57 3.09
CA THR A 720 -50.74 37.56 3.37
C THR A 720 -51.48 37.95 4.64
N GLY A 721 -52.77 37.61 4.78
CA GLY A 721 -53.48 37.90 6.03
C GLY A 721 -52.89 37.10 7.19
N ASN A 722 -52.47 37.77 8.25
CA ASN A 722 -51.79 37.14 9.38
C ASN A 722 -52.75 36.98 10.57
N THR A 723 -52.58 35.91 11.35
CA THR A 723 -53.26 35.73 12.64
C THR A 723 -52.21 35.41 13.69
N VAL A 724 -51.88 36.39 14.52
CA VAL A 724 -50.66 36.34 15.36
C VAL A 724 -50.93 36.81 16.79
N LEU A 725 -50.34 36.10 17.76
CA LEU A 725 -50.20 36.55 19.14
C LEU A 725 -48.91 37.35 19.27
N VAL A 726 -49.00 38.61 19.73
CA VAL A 726 -47.85 39.51 19.85
C VAL A 726 -47.70 39.98 21.30
N SER A 727 -46.49 39.90 21.86
CA SER A 727 -46.19 40.40 23.20
C SER A 727 -44.86 41.15 23.18
N GLY A 728 -44.76 42.30 23.86
CA GLY A 728 -43.49 43.01 24.02
C GLY A 728 -42.88 43.59 22.74
N VAL A 729 -43.69 43.83 21.70
CA VAL A 729 -43.27 44.52 20.46
C VAL A 729 -43.73 45.98 20.52
N GLU A 730 -42.81 46.93 20.31
CA GLU A 730 -43.11 48.37 20.38
C GLU A 730 -43.80 48.92 19.14
N VAL A 731 -43.42 48.47 17.94
CA VAL A 731 -44.03 48.92 16.70
C VAL A 731 -44.42 47.72 15.84
N LEU A 732 -45.71 47.63 15.51
CA LEU A 732 -46.26 46.57 14.68
C LEU A 732 -47.01 47.17 13.48
N VAL A 733 -46.61 46.78 12.28
CA VAL A 733 -47.17 47.27 11.03
C VAL A 733 -47.75 46.10 10.24
N GLY A 734 -49.04 46.14 9.98
CA GLY A 734 -49.75 45.19 9.13
C GLY A 734 -49.39 45.28 7.65
N GLY A 735 -49.74 44.22 6.92
CA GLY A 735 -49.66 44.14 5.48
C GLY A 735 -50.88 44.74 4.78
N THR A 736 -51.08 44.35 3.52
CA THR A 736 -52.22 44.81 2.71
C THR A 736 -53.46 43.91 2.81
N ALA A 737 -53.31 42.71 3.35
CA ALA A 737 -54.39 41.76 3.58
C ALA A 737 -54.89 41.88 5.03
N SER A 738 -56.00 41.22 5.33
CA SER A 738 -56.61 41.34 6.66
C SER A 738 -55.74 40.72 7.73
N ASP A 739 -55.28 41.54 8.68
CA ASP A 739 -54.44 41.13 9.79
C ASP A 739 -55.22 41.09 11.10
N VAL A 740 -55.11 39.97 11.80
CA VAL A 740 -55.72 39.69 13.10
C VAL A 740 -54.61 39.53 14.14
N VAL A 741 -54.53 40.50 15.06
CA VAL A 741 -53.52 40.53 16.12
C VAL A 741 -54.19 40.33 17.48
N THR A 742 -53.66 39.41 18.27
CA THR A 742 -53.98 39.29 19.70
C THR A 742 -52.77 39.77 20.49
N LEU A 743 -52.96 40.63 21.48
CA LEU A 743 -51.89 41.06 22.38
C LEU A 743 -51.72 40.05 23.53
N GLY A 744 -50.49 39.87 23.99
CA GLY A 744 -50.12 38.96 25.06
C GLY A 744 -50.73 39.32 26.42
N THR A 745 -50.53 38.46 27.41
CA THR A 745 -51.08 38.61 28.78
C THR A 745 -50.29 39.56 29.68
N ALA A 746 -49.27 40.22 29.15
CA ALA A 746 -48.64 41.36 29.80
C ALA A 746 -49.45 42.63 29.46
N GLY A 747 -49.32 43.71 30.23
CA GLY A 747 -49.80 45.01 29.76
C GLY A 747 -48.93 45.48 28.59
N ASN A 748 -49.51 45.65 27.41
CA ASN A 748 -48.77 45.98 26.20
C ASN A 748 -48.78 47.48 25.94
N THR A 749 -47.70 48.02 25.37
CA THR A 749 -47.65 49.39 24.84
C THR A 749 -47.12 49.33 23.43
N VAL A 750 -47.99 49.54 22.43
CA VAL A 750 -47.67 49.31 21.02
C VAL A 750 -48.14 50.44 20.12
N LEU A 751 -47.30 50.80 19.15
CA LEU A 751 -47.67 51.62 17.99
C LEU A 751 -48.10 50.71 16.85
N LEU A 752 -49.34 50.84 16.40
CA LEU A 752 -49.97 49.99 15.39
C LEU A 752 -50.26 50.75 14.10
N ARG A 753 -50.11 50.07 12.96
CA ARG A 753 -50.51 50.57 11.63
C ARG A 753 -51.06 49.41 10.81
N GLY A 754 -52.13 49.64 10.06
CA GLY A 754 -52.61 48.66 9.07
C GLY A 754 -53.07 47.32 9.64
N ILE A 755 -53.49 47.27 10.92
CA ILE A 755 -54.10 46.08 11.52
C ILE A 755 -55.62 46.20 11.44
N ASP A 756 -56.31 45.15 11.02
CA ASP A 756 -57.77 45.16 10.82
C ASP A 756 -58.54 44.70 12.06
N VAL A 757 -58.02 43.72 12.80
CA VAL A 757 -58.63 43.20 14.03
C VAL A 757 -57.58 43.12 15.12
N LEU A 758 -57.84 43.77 16.25
CA LEU A 758 -56.98 43.78 17.42
C LEU A 758 -57.75 43.29 18.65
N THR A 759 -57.23 42.28 19.32
CA THR A 759 -57.74 41.81 20.61
C THR A 759 -56.69 42.00 21.68
N GLY A 760 -57.02 42.74 22.75
CA GLY A 760 -56.18 42.89 23.92
C GLY A 760 -56.13 41.62 24.77
N GLY A 761 -55.10 41.55 25.60
CA GLY A 761 -54.87 40.45 26.53
C GLY A 761 -55.45 40.74 27.91
N VAL A 762 -55.04 39.94 28.90
CA VAL A 762 -55.15 40.39 30.29
C VAL A 762 -54.00 41.37 30.57
N GLY A 763 -54.27 42.47 31.27
CA GLY A 763 -53.27 43.52 31.48
C GLY A 763 -53.88 44.89 31.22
N THR A 764 -53.04 45.93 31.18
CA THR A 764 -53.45 47.25 30.70
C THR A 764 -52.78 47.48 29.36
N ASP A 765 -53.55 47.39 28.29
CA ASP A 765 -53.11 47.58 26.92
C ASP A 765 -53.26 49.04 26.50
N VAL A 766 -52.14 49.63 26.07
CA VAL A 766 -52.03 51.00 25.56
C VAL A 766 -51.62 50.93 24.09
N VAL A 767 -52.56 51.25 23.22
CA VAL A 767 -52.37 51.24 21.76
C VAL A 767 -52.32 52.65 21.25
N THR A 768 -51.31 52.98 20.46
CA THR A 768 -51.28 54.19 19.64
C THR A 768 -51.40 53.79 18.18
N LEU A 769 -52.30 54.43 17.44
CA LEU A 769 -52.42 54.27 15.99
C LEU A 769 -51.44 55.22 15.30
N GLY A 770 -50.75 54.74 14.28
CA GLY A 770 -49.83 55.57 13.52
C GLY A 770 -50.55 56.55 12.58
N ASP A 771 -49.79 57.51 12.04
CA ASP A 771 -50.26 58.63 11.20
C ASP A 771 -50.77 58.26 9.78
N THR A 772 -51.27 57.04 9.60
CA THR A 772 -52.03 56.61 8.40
C THR A 772 -53.50 56.53 8.73
N ALA A 773 -54.38 56.61 7.74
CA ALA A 773 -55.79 56.35 8.01
C ALA A 773 -55.96 54.89 8.45
N ASN A 774 -56.55 54.66 9.63
CA ASN A 774 -56.73 53.32 10.18
C ASN A 774 -58.22 52.93 10.17
N THR A 775 -58.50 51.67 9.86
CA THR A 775 -59.83 51.06 10.02
C THR A 775 -59.65 49.78 10.81
N LEU A 776 -60.08 49.78 12.07
CA LEU A 776 -59.70 48.75 13.04
C LEU A 776 -60.92 48.28 13.84
N THR A 777 -61.06 46.98 14.01
CA THR A 777 -61.96 46.38 15.00
C THR A 777 -61.17 46.05 16.26
N VAL A 778 -61.58 46.56 17.42
CA VAL A 778 -60.88 46.34 18.71
C VAL A 778 -61.74 45.56 19.71
N ASN A 779 -61.09 44.77 20.54
CA ASN A 779 -61.69 44.07 21.67
C ASN A 779 -60.74 44.10 22.87
N GLY A 780 -61.24 44.40 24.08
CA GLY A 780 -60.45 44.24 25.30
C GLY A 780 -59.19 45.11 25.38
N ILE A 781 -59.22 46.32 24.79
CA ILE A 781 -58.15 47.32 24.90
C ILE A 781 -58.55 48.37 25.93
N GLU A 782 -57.65 48.75 26.84
CA GLU A 782 -57.93 49.74 27.88
C GLU A 782 -57.67 51.19 27.44
N THR A 783 -56.65 51.43 26.61
CA THR A 783 -56.32 52.77 26.08
C THR A 783 -56.00 52.72 24.59
N LEU A 784 -56.68 53.56 23.81
CA LEU A 784 -56.51 53.67 22.36
C LEU A 784 -56.33 55.14 21.96
N ILE A 785 -55.18 55.46 21.40
CA ILE A 785 -54.80 56.81 20.98
C ILE A 785 -54.73 56.81 19.45
N GLY A 786 -55.45 57.72 18.81
CA GLY A 786 -55.43 57.91 17.36
C GLY A 786 -54.19 58.63 16.87
N GLY A 787 -53.96 58.55 15.56
CA GLY A 787 -52.91 59.27 14.85
C GLY A 787 -53.38 60.62 14.33
N THR A 788 -52.60 61.22 13.43
CA THR A 788 -52.97 62.50 12.76
C THR A 788 -53.89 62.35 11.56
N ALA A 789 -54.13 61.12 11.10
CA ALA A 789 -54.99 60.79 9.97
C ALA A 789 -56.30 60.18 10.45
N SER A 790 -57.29 60.09 9.57
CA SER A 790 -58.64 59.62 9.95
C SER A 790 -58.61 58.18 10.48
N ASP A 791 -59.03 58.03 11.72
CA ASP A 791 -59.15 56.76 12.42
C ASP A 791 -60.62 56.36 12.56
N VAL A 792 -60.93 55.16 12.08
CA VAL A 792 -62.25 54.53 12.17
C VAL A 792 -62.14 53.26 13.00
N VAL A 793 -62.68 53.29 14.21
CA VAL A 793 -62.59 52.20 15.17
C VAL A 793 -63.98 51.62 15.44
N THR A 794 -64.09 50.30 15.36
CA THR A 794 -65.29 49.55 15.77
C THR A 794 -64.95 48.70 16.98
N LEU A 795 -65.75 48.79 18.04
CA LEU A 795 -65.64 47.94 19.22
C LEU A 795 -66.35 46.61 18.95
N SER A 796 -65.77 45.49 19.40
CA SER A 796 -66.29 44.16 19.14
C SER A 796 -67.46 43.75 20.06
N THR A 797 -67.87 42.49 20.04
CA THR A 797 -69.09 41.97 20.67
C THR A 797 -69.04 41.74 22.19
N ALA A 798 -68.01 42.23 22.89
CA ALA A 798 -67.98 42.24 24.36
C ALA A 798 -68.26 43.67 24.84
N GLY A 799 -68.88 43.88 26.01
CA GLY A 799 -69.00 45.23 26.56
C GLY A 799 -67.63 45.81 26.88
N ASN A 800 -67.24 46.91 26.24
CA ASN A 800 -65.89 47.46 26.33
C ASN A 800 -65.81 48.59 27.37
N THR A 801 -64.65 48.75 28.00
CA THR A 801 -64.32 49.94 28.80
C THR A 801 -62.99 50.51 28.29
N LEU A 802 -63.04 51.65 27.62
CA LEU A 802 -61.91 52.16 26.83
C LEU A 802 -61.67 53.65 27.10
N LEU A 803 -60.40 54.02 27.32
CA LEU A 803 -59.94 55.40 27.26
C LEU A 803 -59.49 55.70 25.82
N VAL A 804 -60.13 56.65 25.14
CA VAL A 804 -59.78 57.05 23.78
C VAL A 804 -59.26 58.49 23.70
N SER A 805 -58.35 58.76 22.78
CA SER A 805 -57.99 60.14 22.43
C SER A 805 -57.59 60.26 20.97
N GLY A 806 -58.01 61.33 20.28
CA GLY A 806 -57.58 61.59 18.90
C GLY A 806 -58.17 60.66 17.84
N LEU A 807 -59.32 60.03 18.09
CA LEU A 807 -60.06 59.22 17.10
C LEU A 807 -61.14 60.06 16.42
N GLU A 808 -61.36 59.90 15.11
CA GLU A 808 -62.42 60.60 14.39
C GLU A 808 -63.74 59.84 14.38
N THR A 809 -63.74 58.51 14.31
CA THR A 809 -64.96 57.69 14.28
C THR A 809 -64.85 56.51 15.24
N LEU A 810 -65.84 56.36 16.10
CA LEU A 810 -65.93 55.26 17.07
C LEU A 810 -67.32 54.64 17.04
N THR A 811 -67.40 53.35 16.75
CA THR A 811 -68.66 52.60 16.72
C THR A 811 -68.64 51.52 17.79
N GLY A 812 -69.63 51.49 18.68
CA GLY A 812 -69.81 50.44 19.66
C GLY A 812 -70.26 49.11 19.05
N GLY A 813 -70.10 48.05 19.82
CA GLY A 813 -70.45 46.69 19.46
C GLY A 813 -71.75 46.24 20.12
N VAL A 814 -71.83 44.95 20.45
CA VAL A 814 -72.91 44.44 21.32
C VAL A 814 -72.39 44.35 22.74
N GLY A 815 -73.21 44.76 23.71
CA GLY A 815 -72.81 44.84 25.11
C GLY A 815 -73.05 46.24 25.66
N THR A 816 -72.43 46.57 26.78
CA THR A 816 -72.40 47.93 27.30
C THR A 816 -71.01 48.50 27.08
N ASP A 817 -70.90 49.44 26.15
CA ASP A 817 -69.68 50.14 25.81
C ASP A 817 -69.55 51.44 26.59
N VAL A 818 -68.49 51.53 27.37
CA VAL A 818 -68.15 52.66 28.23
C VAL A 818 -66.86 53.29 27.72
N VAL A 819 -66.95 54.48 27.16
CA VAL A 819 -65.82 55.21 26.60
C VAL A 819 -65.52 56.43 27.46
N SER A 820 -64.26 56.60 27.83
CA SER A 820 -63.76 57.86 28.43
C SER A 820 -62.86 58.55 27.43
N LEU A 821 -62.95 59.87 27.32
CA LEU A 821 -62.13 60.67 26.44
C LEU A 821 -60.88 61.16 27.18
N GLY A 822 -59.76 61.18 26.48
CA GLY A 822 -58.47 61.62 27.02
C GLY A 822 -58.42 63.12 27.31
N SER A 823 -57.31 63.56 27.89
CA SER A 823 -57.15 64.98 28.30
C SER A 823 -56.95 65.98 27.15
N ALA A 824 -56.70 65.52 25.92
CA ALA A 824 -56.70 66.37 24.73
C ALA A 824 -58.13 66.61 24.26
N GLY A 825 -58.41 67.67 23.51
CA GLY A 825 -59.76 67.93 22.99
C GLY A 825 -60.10 66.94 21.89
N ASN A 826 -61.25 66.28 21.99
CA ASN A 826 -61.65 65.21 21.06
C ASN A 826 -62.83 65.66 20.18
N THR A 827 -62.83 65.23 18.91
CA THR A 827 -63.96 65.41 17.99
C THR A 827 -64.30 64.07 17.35
N ILE A 828 -65.37 63.43 17.81
CA ILE A 828 -65.66 62.02 17.47
C ILE A 828 -67.07 61.89 16.88
N LEU A 829 -67.19 61.18 15.76
CA LEU A 829 -68.43 60.57 15.31
C LEU A 829 -68.65 59.25 16.05
N ALA A 830 -69.55 59.26 17.04
CA ALA A 830 -69.86 58.13 17.91
C ALA A 830 -71.16 57.45 17.48
N SER A 831 -71.16 56.12 17.30
CA SER A 831 -72.37 55.33 17.03
C SER A 831 -72.45 54.14 17.97
N LEU A 832 -73.65 53.71 18.35
CA LEU A 832 -73.86 52.47 19.11
C LEU A 832 -73.10 52.38 20.45
N LEU A 833 -72.73 53.50 21.07
CA LEU A 833 -72.10 53.53 22.41
C LEU A 833 -73.15 53.78 23.50
N GLU A 834 -73.04 53.08 24.63
CA GLU A 834 -73.94 53.27 25.77
C GLU A 834 -73.49 54.39 26.72
N THR A 835 -72.18 54.62 26.86
CA THR A 835 -71.65 55.66 27.77
C THR A 835 -70.42 56.36 27.18
N ILE A 836 -70.41 57.69 27.21
CA ILE A 836 -69.24 58.52 26.87
C ILE A 836 -68.98 59.54 28.00
N THR A 837 -67.77 59.56 28.54
CA THR A 837 -67.34 60.56 29.52
C THR A 837 -66.23 61.43 28.91
N GLY A 838 -66.40 62.74 28.89
CA GLY A 838 -65.39 63.69 28.42
C GLY A 838 -64.18 63.82 29.35
N GLY A 839 -63.11 64.36 28.79
CA GLY A 839 -61.87 64.70 29.46
C GLY A 839 -61.86 66.13 30.01
N ALA A 840 -60.66 66.69 30.19
CA ALA A 840 -60.47 68.03 30.75
C ALA A 840 -60.45 69.15 29.69
N ALA A 841 -60.31 68.78 28.41
CA ALA A 841 -60.29 69.71 27.29
C ALA A 841 -61.65 69.68 26.58
N THR A 842 -61.83 70.57 25.60
CA THR A 842 -63.09 70.67 24.86
C THR A 842 -63.34 69.43 24.01
N ASP A 843 -64.42 68.72 24.34
CA ASP A 843 -64.88 67.53 23.67
C ASP A 843 -66.17 67.78 22.89
N ALA A 844 -66.16 67.35 21.62
CA ALA A 844 -67.26 67.46 20.70
C ALA A 844 -67.63 66.09 20.13
N ILE A 845 -68.86 65.64 20.40
CA ILE A 845 -69.36 64.35 19.93
C ILE A 845 -70.49 64.58 18.92
N THR A 846 -70.45 63.87 17.81
CA THR A 846 -71.58 63.73 16.89
C THR A 846 -72.12 62.32 17.01
N ILE A 847 -73.42 62.15 17.28
CA ILE A 847 -74.08 60.86 17.29
C ILE A 847 -74.31 60.43 15.84
N GLY A 848 -73.94 59.20 15.50
CA GLY A 848 -74.20 58.63 14.18
C GLY A 848 -75.63 58.10 14.03
N THR A 849 -75.94 57.57 12.86
CA THR A 849 -77.33 57.28 12.44
C THR A 849 -78.00 56.08 13.10
N ALA A 850 -77.38 55.47 14.11
CA ALA A 850 -77.91 54.31 14.81
C ALA A 850 -78.58 54.77 16.11
N GLY A 851 -79.92 54.69 16.17
CA GLY A 851 -80.70 55.11 17.34
C GLY A 851 -80.40 54.27 18.58
N GLY A 852 -80.25 54.94 19.72
CA GLY A 852 -79.92 54.34 21.02
C GLY A 852 -80.03 55.36 22.16
N THR A 853 -79.85 54.90 23.40
CA THR A 853 -79.73 55.78 24.59
C THR A 853 -78.27 55.91 24.98
N LEU A 854 -77.73 57.13 24.95
CA LEU A 854 -76.34 57.44 25.27
C LEU A 854 -76.27 58.18 26.62
N LEU A 855 -75.55 57.61 27.58
CA LEU A 855 -75.19 58.32 28.81
C LEU A 855 -73.95 59.17 28.55
N VAL A 856 -74.02 60.49 28.77
CA VAL A 856 -72.89 61.40 28.59
C VAL A 856 -72.55 62.13 29.88
N SER A 857 -71.27 62.39 30.13
CA SER A 857 -70.85 63.32 31.18
C SER A 857 -69.60 64.08 30.78
N GLY A 858 -69.46 65.34 31.21
CA GLY A 858 -68.23 66.11 30.98
C GLY A 858 -67.93 66.44 29.51
N LEU A 859 -68.93 66.42 28.62
CA LEU A 859 -68.79 66.85 27.23
C LEU A 859 -69.20 68.33 27.08
N GLU A 860 -68.49 69.08 26.23
CA GLU A 860 -68.83 70.47 25.91
C GLU A 860 -69.79 70.59 24.73
N THR A 861 -69.70 69.72 23.72
CA THR A 861 -70.56 69.77 22.53
C THR A 861 -71.10 68.38 22.17
N LEU A 862 -72.41 68.28 21.92
CA LEU A 862 -73.07 67.06 21.47
C LEU A 862 -74.05 67.35 20.33
N THR A 863 -73.80 66.80 19.16
CA THR A 863 -74.68 66.95 18.00
C THR A 863 -75.35 65.61 17.70
N GLY A 864 -76.66 65.60 17.58
CA GLY A 864 -77.42 64.42 17.18
C GLY A 864 -77.36 64.12 15.68
N SER A 865 -77.99 63.03 15.32
CA SER A 865 -78.12 62.44 14.01
C SER A 865 -79.48 62.79 13.37
N THR A 866 -79.82 62.10 12.28
CA THR A 866 -81.18 62.13 11.72
C THR A 866 -82.08 61.03 12.28
N ALA A 867 -81.53 60.10 13.06
CA ALA A 867 -82.28 59.11 13.81
C ALA A 867 -82.79 59.72 15.12
N THR A 868 -83.66 59.00 15.83
CA THR A 868 -84.11 59.46 17.15
C THR A 868 -83.00 59.24 18.17
N ASP A 869 -82.45 60.33 18.69
CA ASP A 869 -81.38 60.29 19.68
C ASP A 869 -81.93 60.52 21.09
N ALA A 870 -81.58 59.62 22.01
CA ALA A 870 -81.87 59.75 23.42
C ALA A 870 -80.58 59.88 24.21
N VAL A 871 -80.44 60.95 24.99
CA VAL A 871 -79.25 61.25 25.77
C VAL A 871 -79.62 61.41 27.24
N ILE A 872 -78.81 60.82 28.12
CA ILE A 872 -78.92 60.99 29.57
C ILE A 872 -77.64 61.66 30.04
N LEU A 873 -77.73 62.70 30.85
CA LEU A 873 -76.59 63.35 31.48
C LEU A 873 -76.18 62.59 32.75
N GLY A 874 -74.87 62.50 32.99
CA GLY A 874 -74.28 61.78 34.11
C GLY A 874 -74.48 62.46 35.47
N THR A 875 -73.84 61.92 36.50
CA THR A 875 -74.04 62.37 37.91
C THR A 875 -73.16 63.55 38.33
N SER A 876 -72.35 64.10 37.42
CA SER A 876 -71.64 65.36 37.61
C SER A 876 -72.44 66.50 36.99
N GLY A 877 -72.25 67.75 37.45
CA GLY A 877 -72.92 68.89 36.80
C GLY A 877 -72.33 69.14 35.42
N ASN A 878 -73.16 69.05 34.37
CA ASN A 878 -72.69 69.15 32.99
C ASN A 878 -72.90 70.57 32.43
N THR A 879 -72.01 71.03 31.56
CA THR A 879 -72.21 72.25 30.75
C THR A 879 -72.08 71.88 29.28
N LEU A 880 -73.21 71.73 28.59
CA LEU A 880 -73.28 71.07 27.29
C LEU A 880 -73.96 71.95 26.24
N LEU A 881 -73.34 72.13 25.07
CA LEU A 881 -73.98 72.65 23.87
C LEU A 881 -74.53 71.49 23.04
N THR A 882 -75.86 71.41 22.89
CA THR A 882 -76.53 70.34 22.14
C THR A 882 -77.21 70.84 20.87
N SER A 883 -77.29 70.01 19.84
CA SER A 883 -78.12 70.27 18.65
C SER A 883 -78.66 68.96 18.10
N GLY A 884 -79.90 68.94 17.60
CA GLY A 884 -80.45 67.77 16.91
C GLY A 884 -80.66 66.52 17.78
N ILE A 885 -80.86 66.68 19.09
CA ILE A 885 -81.19 65.59 20.03
C ILE A 885 -82.69 65.58 20.28
N GLU A 886 -83.39 64.44 20.17
CA GLU A 886 -84.85 64.37 20.38
C GLU A 886 -85.29 64.12 21.83
N PHE A 887 -84.46 63.47 22.64
CA PHE A 887 -84.72 63.22 24.06
C PHE A 887 -83.47 63.49 24.90
N LEU A 888 -83.57 64.38 25.88
CA LEU A 888 -82.46 64.72 26.78
C LEU A 888 -82.90 64.70 28.24
N GLN A 889 -82.33 63.79 29.03
CA GLN A 889 -82.59 63.68 30.45
C GLN A 889 -81.39 64.20 31.26
N GLY A 890 -81.62 65.07 32.23
CA GLY A 890 -80.60 65.50 33.18
C GLY A 890 -80.26 64.43 34.22
N GLY A 891 -79.10 64.59 34.83
CA GLY A 891 -78.55 63.67 35.81
C GLY A 891 -78.62 64.21 37.24
N ALA A 892 -77.72 63.72 38.09
CA ALA A 892 -77.49 64.33 39.39
C ALA A 892 -76.47 65.47 39.23
N GLY A 893 -76.65 66.59 39.92
CA GLY A 893 -75.78 67.76 39.78
C GLY A 893 -76.59 68.99 39.35
N SER A 894 -75.90 70.00 38.82
CA SER A 894 -76.58 71.13 38.15
C SER A 894 -76.18 71.10 36.69
N ASP A 895 -77.13 70.72 35.84
CA ASP A 895 -76.94 70.63 34.40
C ASP A 895 -77.33 71.94 33.71
N LEU A 896 -76.40 72.44 32.91
CA LEU A 896 -76.54 73.62 32.06
C LEU A 896 -76.44 73.21 30.60
N VAL A 897 -77.56 73.26 29.90
CA VAL A 897 -77.65 72.89 28.48
C VAL A 897 -77.91 74.14 27.64
N PHE A 898 -77.08 74.36 26.63
CA PHE A 898 -77.29 75.34 25.56
C PHE A 898 -77.79 74.60 24.32
N ILE A 899 -78.81 75.14 23.67
CA ILE A 899 -79.33 74.62 22.40
C ILE A 899 -78.62 75.35 21.25
N GLY A 900 -78.17 74.59 20.26
CA GLY A 900 -77.44 75.07 19.08
C GLY A 900 -78.31 75.81 18.05
N SER A 901 -77.70 76.21 16.93
CA SER A 901 -78.21 77.29 16.06
C SER A 901 -79.09 76.87 14.86
N THR A 902 -79.97 75.87 15.00
CA THR A 902 -80.89 75.47 13.90
C THR A 902 -82.37 75.32 14.27
N GLY A 903 -82.79 75.69 15.48
CA GLY A 903 -84.13 75.40 15.99
C GLY A 903 -84.29 73.93 16.32
N SER A 904 -84.45 73.60 17.60
CA SER A 904 -84.49 72.22 18.09
C SER A 904 -85.87 71.85 18.60
N THR A 905 -86.35 70.64 18.30
CA THR A 905 -87.58 70.10 18.89
C THR A 905 -87.25 68.88 19.71
N PHE A 906 -87.34 68.96 21.04
CA PHE A 906 -86.99 67.81 21.88
C PHE A 906 -87.70 67.75 23.22
N GLN A 907 -87.78 66.53 23.74
CA GLN A 907 -88.31 66.25 25.06
C GLN A 907 -87.19 66.27 26.09
N THR A 908 -87.44 66.90 27.24
CA THR A 908 -86.48 66.95 28.35
C THR A 908 -87.06 66.48 29.67
N VAL A 909 -86.23 65.90 30.54
CA VAL A 909 -86.61 65.52 31.91
C VAL A 909 -85.48 65.91 32.85
N ALA A 910 -85.82 66.49 34.00
CA ALA A 910 -84.86 66.72 35.10
C ALA A 910 -83.59 67.53 34.72
N LEU A 911 -83.73 68.55 33.87
CA LEU A 911 -82.65 69.53 33.60
C LEU A 911 -82.84 70.77 34.48
N GLU A 912 -81.78 71.29 35.10
CA GLU A 912 -81.88 72.48 35.95
C GLU A 912 -81.80 73.80 35.17
N PHE A 913 -80.97 73.87 34.13
CA PHE A 913 -80.77 75.08 33.32
C PHE A 913 -80.76 74.76 31.83
N LEU A 914 -81.66 75.42 31.08
CA LEU A 914 -81.79 75.26 29.63
C LEU A 914 -81.81 76.62 28.93
N ILE A 915 -80.90 76.83 27.99
CA ILE A 915 -80.74 78.08 27.26
C ILE A 915 -80.93 77.80 25.77
N GLY A 916 -81.95 78.43 25.18
CA GLY A 916 -82.25 78.38 23.75
C GLY A 916 -81.17 79.04 22.88
N GLY A 917 -81.15 78.61 21.63
CA GLY A 917 -80.21 79.03 20.61
C GLY A 917 -80.82 80.01 19.61
N ALA A 918 -80.31 79.98 18.38
CA ALA A 918 -80.91 80.68 17.26
C ALA A 918 -81.81 79.71 16.47
N GLY A 919 -83.03 80.14 16.16
CA GLY A 919 -84.05 79.33 15.48
C GLY A 919 -85.37 79.36 16.24
N THR A 920 -86.26 78.41 15.95
CA THR A 920 -87.45 78.17 16.78
C THR A 920 -87.22 76.93 17.61
N ASP A 921 -86.94 77.10 18.89
CA ASP A 921 -86.76 76.00 19.84
C ASP A 921 -88.10 75.60 20.48
N VAL A 922 -88.40 74.31 20.42
CA VAL A 922 -89.64 73.69 20.90
C VAL A 922 -89.32 72.59 21.89
N ILE A 923 -89.51 72.88 23.18
CA ILE A 923 -89.19 71.97 24.27
C ILE A 923 -90.46 71.44 24.90
N THR A 924 -90.49 70.12 25.13
CA THR A 924 -91.55 69.47 25.92
C THR A 924 -90.93 68.89 27.19
N LEU A 925 -91.45 69.26 28.36
CA LEU A 925 -91.05 68.64 29.63
C LEU A 925 -91.70 67.25 29.74
N GLY A 926 -90.98 66.28 30.27
CA GLY A 926 -91.47 64.90 30.39
C GLY A 926 -92.34 64.66 31.63
N SER A 927 -92.59 63.39 31.93
CA SER A 927 -93.66 62.96 32.85
C SER A 927 -93.31 62.96 34.35
N ALA A 928 -92.19 63.55 34.72
CA ALA A 928 -91.80 63.75 36.11
C ALA A 928 -91.72 65.27 36.34
N GLY A 929 -92.36 65.77 37.40
CA GLY A 929 -92.40 67.22 37.69
C GLY A 929 -91.00 67.83 37.64
N SER A 930 -90.79 68.75 36.71
CA SER A 930 -89.48 69.30 36.36
C SER A 930 -89.28 70.68 37.01
N THR A 931 -88.12 70.94 37.60
CA THR A 931 -87.74 72.28 38.07
C THR A 931 -86.62 72.83 37.21
N THR A 932 -86.94 73.67 36.23
CA THR A 932 -85.99 74.11 35.19
C THR A 932 -85.97 75.62 35.07
N THR A 933 -84.78 76.19 35.00
CA THR A 933 -84.57 77.58 34.63
C THR A 933 -84.35 77.66 33.13
N VAL A 934 -85.25 78.34 32.42
CA VAL A 934 -85.20 78.47 30.96
C VAL A 934 -84.85 79.90 30.54
N ARG A 935 -84.09 80.04 29.45
CA ARG A 935 -83.80 81.33 28.81
C ARG A 935 -83.81 81.17 27.29
N GLY A 936 -84.32 82.15 26.55
CA GLY A 936 -84.16 82.19 25.09
C GLY A 936 -84.89 81.11 24.28
N LEU A 937 -85.89 80.41 24.83
CA LEU A 937 -86.72 79.44 24.08
C LEU A 937 -87.95 80.10 23.44
N GLU A 938 -88.41 79.60 22.30
CA GLU A 938 -89.63 80.08 21.62
C GLU A 938 -90.89 79.35 22.04
N ILE A 939 -90.82 78.03 22.28
CA ILE A 939 -91.98 77.21 22.68
C ILE A 939 -91.58 76.24 23.80
N LEU A 940 -92.32 76.29 24.90
CA LEU A 940 -92.18 75.36 26.03
C LEU A 940 -93.54 74.75 26.36
N THR A 941 -93.60 73.42 26.40
CA THR A 941 -94.80 72.67 26.78
C THR A 941 -94.51 71.86 28.05
N GLY A 942 -95.34 72.01 29.08
CA GLY A 942 -95.26 71.20 30.30
C GLY A 942 -95.67 69.75 30.09
N GLY A 943 -95.20 68.90 30.99
CA GLY A 943 -95.47 67.47 31.00
C GLY A 943 -96.61 67.09 31.94
N VAL A 944 -96.67 65.81 32.30
CA VAL A 944 -97.56 65.33 33.37
C VAL A 944 -96.84 65.41 34.71
N GLY A 945 -97.41 66.15 35.66
CA GLY A 945 -96.78 66.45 36.97
C GLY A 945 -96.85 67.94 37.30
N THR A 946 -96.27 68.35 38.44
CA THR A 946 -96.13 69.77 38.80
C THR A 946 -94.78 70.26 38.29
N ASP A 947 -94.78 70.98 37.17
CA ASP A 947 -93.58 71.58 36.59
C ASP A 947 -93.37 73.00 37.13
N VAL A 948 -92.16 73.31 37.62
CA VAL A 948 -91.78 74.62 38.15
C VAL A 948 -90.74 75.25 37.23
N ILE A 949 -91.15 76.27 36.49
CA ILE A 949 -90.28 76.93 35.52
C ILE A 949 -89.91 78.33 35.97
N THR A 950 -88.60 78.58 36.03
CA THR A 950 -88.05 79.93 36.26
C THR A 950 -87.59 80.50 34.93
N ILE A 951 -88.27 81.53 34.44
CA ILE A 951 -87.89 82.21 33.19
C ILE A 951 -86.87 83.30 33.54
N GLY A 952 -85.63 83.16 33.06
CA GLY A 952 -84.60 84.21 33.21
C GLY A 952 -84.74 85.34 32.19
N ASP A 953 -83.78 86.28 32.13
CA ASP A 953 -83.84 87.42 31.20
C ASP A 953 -83.93 86.95 29.74
N THR A 954 -85.11 87.08 29.13
CA THR A 954 -85.44 86.64 27.78
C THR A 954 -85.26 87.79 26.77
N GLY A 955 -84.40 87.57 25.78
CA GLY A 955 -84.34 88.41 24.57
C GLY A 955 -85.39 88.05 23.52
N THR A 956 -86.26 87.05 23.77
CA THR A 956 -87.19 86.45 22.79
C THR A 956 -88.60 86.25 23.37
N THR A 957 -89.62 86.16 22.50
CA THR A 957 -91.01 85.85 22.89
C THR A 957 -91.20 84.34 23.05
N MET A 958 -91.47 83.89 24.28
CA MET A 958 -91.72 82.48 24.60
C MET A 958 -93.22 82.17 24.68
N VAL A 959 -93.65 81.09 24.03
CA VAL A 959 -95.00 80.51 24.14
C VAL A 959 -94.93 79.35 25.11
N VAL A 960 -95.61 79.49 26.25
CA VAL A 960 -95.66 78.45 27.30
C VAL A 960 -97.06 77.83 27.33
N SER A 961 -97.15 76.50 27.37
CA SER A 961 -98.43 75.80 27.49
C SER A 961 -98.33 74.57 28.40
N GLY A 962 -99.40 74.23 29.12
CA GLY A 962 -99.43 73.00 29.95
C GLY A 962 -98.55 73.02 31.21
N ILE A 963 -98.18 74.20 31.73
CA ILE A 963 -97.38 74.38 32.96
C ILE A 963 -98.28 75.00 34.04
N GLU A 964 -98.16 74.56 35.30
CA GLU A 964 -98.95 75.06 36.44
C GLU A 964 -98.27 76.23 37.17
#